data_AF-A0A9X0PJK1-F1
#
_entry.id   AF-A0A9X0PJK1-F1
#
_cell.length_a   1.000
_cell.length_b   1.000
_cell.length_c   1.000
_cell.angle_alpha   90.00
_cell.angle_beta   90.00
_cell.angle_gamma   90.00
#
_symmetry.space_group_name_H-M   'P 1'
#
loop_
_entity.id
_entity.type
_entity.pdbx_description
1 polymer ?
#
loop_
_entity_poly.entity_id
_entity_poly.type
_entity_poly.pdbx_seq_one_letter_code
_entity_poly.pdbx_strand_id
1 'polypeptide(L)'
;MASYDTAGHGMPMRTSIATVSISGEFPEKLAAIAKAGFSGVEIFENDFLTYDASPREVKALAADHGLDITLFQPFRDFEGMPEPHRARAFERAQRKFDIMGELGTDLMLICSNVSPVSLGGIDRAAADFHQLGELAAKHGVRVGYEALAWGRHISDHRDAWEVVRRADHANVGIILDSFHTLSRKIDPNSIRSIPGDKIFIVQLADAPLIDMDLLYWSRHFRNMPGEGDLPVVDFMRAVAATGYSGPLSLEIFNDQFRGGSARLLAEDGHRSLVNLMDQVRRLEPDIRIDVPAMPDRVETRGVEFVEFTTAPEEKINLEALLATLGFEKTAHHRNRDVDLYTQGDIRIVINTSDGGDSFAGASYSIHGTNAYAFGLKVDDAKAALARAEALGAPTFAEPRKTGEVAVPAIQGVGNGVIYFLDDSPALASIWDNEFATVGDNKRAGDAGLKRIDHLAQTTHYDEMLTWLLFYTSLFSSRRTPMIDVVDPGGLVRSQAIESVPSPHFRLTMNGADNRKTFAGKFLAEGFGTSIQHIAFATDDIFATARAMQARGFQALPISRNYYDDLEARFGLEPEFSDALRAASILYDRDDNGEYFQIYSRTFGEGFFFEIIERRGAYGGYGAMNAPFRIAAQRRLAPPVGMPKE
;
A
#
# COMPACT_ATOMS: atom_id res chain seq x y z
N MET A 1 -47.96 -4.85 -5.17
CA MET A 1 -47.82 -4.29 -6.53
C MET A 1 -46.93 -3.07 -6.41
N ALA A 2 -45.61 -3.27 -6.56
CA ALA A 2 -44.64 -2.19 -6.59
C ALA A 2 -44.42 -1.82 -8.07
N SER A 3 -44.54 -0.53 -8.38
CA SER A 3 -44.21 0.02 -9.68
C SER A 3 -42.74 -0.24 -9.98
N TYR A 4 -42.46 -0.83 -11.14
CA TYR A 4 -41.12 -0.81 -11.71
C TYR A 4 -40.74 0.66 -11.95
N ASP A 5 -39.84 1.18 -11.12
CA ASP A 5 -39.18 2.43 -11.40
C ASP A 5 -38.17 2.18 -12.54
N THR A 6 -38.51 2.68 -13.72
CA THR A 6 -37.69 2.60 -14.94
C THR A 6 -36.69 3.75 -15.05
N ALA A 7 -36.36 4.43 -13.95
CA ALA A 7 -35.25 5.37 -13.92
C ALA A 7 -33.94 4.62 -13.67
N GLY A 8 -33.11 4.48 -14.72
CA GLY A 8 -31.78 3.84 -14.69
C GLY A 8 -30.73 4.59 -13.86
N HIS A 9 -30.96 4.78 -12.57
CA HIS A 9 -29.94 5.17 -11.60
C HIS A 9 -29.38 3.90 -10.95
N GLY A 10 -28.06 3.72 -10.98
CA GLY A 10 -27.39 2.61 -10.32
C GLY A 10 -27.67 2.58 -8.82
N MET A 11 -27.56 1.42 -8.19
CA MET A 11 -27.67 1.30 -6.73
C MET A 11 -26.35 1.75 -6.10
N PRO A 12 -26.35 2.60 -5.06
CA PRO A 12 -25.12 3.08 -4.44
C PRO A 12 -24.26 1.90 -3.97
N MET A 13 -22.95 1.99 -4.17
CA MET A 13 -22.00 0.99 -3.70
C MET A 13 -22.14 0.79 -2.19
N ARG A 14 -22.51 -0.43 -1.79
CA ARG A 14 -22.59 -0.85 -0.39
C ARG A 14 -21.32 -1.57 -0.02
N THR A 15 -20.50 -0.96 0.81
CA THR A 15 -19.23 -1.51 1.27
C THR A 15 -19.36 -2.14 2.65
N SER A 16 -18.69 -3.26 2.84
CA SER A 16 -18.57 -3.93 4.11
C SER A 16 -17.16 -4.47 4.34
N ILE A 17 -16.85 -4.83 5.58
CA ILE A 17 -15.61 -5.47 5.95
C ILE A 17 -15.86 -6.34 7.17
N ALA A 18 -15.26 -7.53 7.19
CA ALA A 18 -15.34 -8.43 8.32
C ALA A 18 -14.47 -7.92 9.48
N THR A 19 -14.96 -8.03 10.72
CA THR A 19 -14.19 -7.62 11.91
C THR A 19 -12.88 -8.41 12.07
N VAL A 20 -12.78 -9.59 11.45
CA VAL A 20 -11.55 -10.39 11.42
C VAL A 20 -10.42 -9.75 10.59
N SER A 21 -10.76 -8.87 9.65
CA SER A 21 -9.82 -8.13 8.79
C SER A 21 -9.10 -7.00 9.52
N ILE A 22 -9.61 -6.58 10.68
CA ILE A 22 -9.12 -5.42 11.43
C ILE A 22 -8.59 -5.89 12.79
N SER A 23 -7.42 -5.36 13.20
CA SER A 23 -6.82 -5.57 14.51
C SER A 23 -7.53 -4.78 15.62
N GLY A 24 -7.12 -4.99 16.88
CA GLY A 24 -7.62 -4.22 18.02
C GLY A 24 -8.89 -4.77 18.66
N GLU A 25 -9.43 -4.01 19.62
CA GLU A 25 -10.61 -4.39 20.39
C GLU A 25 -11.91 -4.14 19.61
N PHE A 26 -12.97 -4.90 19.89
CA PHE A 26 -14.20 -4.87 19.10
C PHE A 26 -14.80 -3.45 18.87
N PRO A 27 -14.92 -2.57 19.88
CA PRO A 27 -15.39 -1.19 19.66
C PRO A 27 -14.44 -0.33 18.82
N GLU A 28 -13.13 -0.53 18.97
CA GLU A 28 -12.12 0.18 18.18
C GLU A 28 -12.22 -0.20 16.70
N LYS A 29 -12.43 -1.48 16.40
CA LYS A 29 -12.68 -1.97 15.04
C LYS A 29 -13.87 -1.25 14.42
N LEU A 30 -15.03 -1.21 15.11
CA LEU A 30 -16.24 -0.58 14.58
C LEU A 30 -16.05 0.92 14.34
N ALA A 31 -15.39 1.62 15.27
CA ALA A 31 -15.08 3.04 15.12
C ALA A 31 -14.17 3.31 13.91
N ALA A 32 -13.14 2.49 13.71
CA ALA A 32 -12.24 2.59 12.57
C ALA A 32 -12.95 2.32 11.24
N ILE A 33 -13.76 1.25 11.18
CA ILE A 33 -14.56 0.86 10.01
C ILE A 33 -15.51 1.99 9.60
N ALA A 34 -16.26 2.55 10.56
CA ALA A 34 -17.18 3.65 10.29
C ALA A 34 -16.45 4.91 9.82
N LYS A 35 -15.36 5.28 10.49
CA LYS A 35 -14.56 6.46 10.13
C LYS A 35 -13.96 6.36 8.72
N ALA A 36 -13.59 5.16 8.29
CA ALA A 36 -13.06 4.91 6.95
C ALA A 36 -14.12 5.04 5.83
N GLY A 37 -15.42 5.05 6.17
CA GLY A 37 -16.53 5.24 5.22
C GLY A 37 -17.29 3.97 4.85
N PHE A 38 -17.07 2.85 5.53
CA PHE A 38 -17.87 1.64 5.30
C PHE A 38 -19.32 1.83 5.72
N SER A 39 -20.24 1.25 4.94
CA SER A 39 -21.67 1.25 5.26
C SER A 39 -22.10 0.09 6.17
N GLY A 40 -21.29 -0.96 6.28
CA GLY A 40 -21.64 -2.10 7.10
C GLY A 40 -20.46 -2.97 7.51
N VAL A 41 -20.73 -3.94 8.38
CA VAL A 41 -19.73 -4.80 8.99
C VAL A 41 -20.21 -6.25 9.01
N GLU A 42 -19.29 -7.18 8.73
CA GLU A 42 -19.53 -8.60 8.99
C GLU A 42 -19.00 -8.93 10.38
N ILE A 43 -19.89 -9.43 11.25
CA ILE A 43 -19.51 -9.79 12.61
C ILE A 43 -18.91 -11.20 12.58
N PHE A 44 -17.61 -11.26 12.83
CA PHE A 44 -16.91 -12.52 13.01
C PHE A 44 -17.22 -13.09 14.39
N GLU A 45 -17.67 -14.35 14.42
CA GLU A 45 -18.18 -15.02 15.62
C GLU A 45 -17.16 -14.99 16.76
N ASN A 46 -15.87 -15.15 16.46
CA ASN A 46 -14.85 -15.15 17.50
C ASN A 46 -14.74 -13.79 18.20
N ASP A 47 -14.78 -12.68 17.45
CA ASP A 47 -14.77 -11.34 18.05
C ASP A 47 -16.01 -11.12 18.91
N PHE A 48 -17.18 -11.55 18.42
CA PHE A 48 -18.44 -11.51 19.16
C PHE A 48 -18.38 -12.32 20.47
N LEU A 49 -17.80 -13.52 20.44
CA LEU A 49 -17.69 -14.39 21.62
C LEU A 49 -16.66 -13.89 22.65
N THR A 50 -15.63 -13.16 22.21
CA THR A 50 -14.61 -12.61 23.10
C THR A 50 -15.00 -11.27 23.71
N TYR A 51 -15.94 -10.56 23.10
CA TYR A 51 -16.45 -9.29 23.60
C TYR A 51 -17.59 -9.52 24.60
N ASP A 52 -17.44 -9.05 25.83
CA ASP A 52 -18.42 -9.23 26.91
C ASP A 52 -19.63 -8.28 26.74
N ALA A 53 -20.47 -8.59 25.75
CA ALA A 53 -21.70 -7.88 25.46
C ALA A 53 -22.78 -8.82 24.91
N SER A 54 -24.04 -8.49 25.16
CA SER A 54 -25.19 -9.16 24.56
C SER A 54 -25.30 -8.85 23.06
N PRO A 55 -25.96 -9.71 22.27
CA PRO A 55 -26.30 -9.41 20.87
C PRO A 55 -26.96 -8.04 20.65
N ARG A 56 -27.82 -7.60 21.57
CA ARG A 56 -28.52 -6.31 21.46
C ARG A 56 -27.61 -5.12 21.70
N GLU A 57 -26.65 -5.26 22.61
CA GLU A 57 -25.62 -4.24 22.84
C GLU A 57 -24.68 -4.12 21.65
N VAL A 58 -24.28 -5.24 21.04
CA VAL A 58 -23.50 -5.25 19.80
C VAL A 58 -24.25 -4.57 18.66
N LYS A 59 -25.55 -4.85 18.52
CA LYS A 59 -26.42 -4.16 17.55
C LYS A 59 -26.47 -2.65 17.78
N ALA A 60 -26.66 -2.23 19.04
CA ALA A 60 -26.71 -0.82 19.40
C ALA A 60 -25.37 -0.13 19.09
N LEU A 61 -24.25 -0.76 19.42
CA LEU A 61 -22.92 -0.25 19.17
C LEU A 61 -22.64 -0.06 17.67
N ALA A 62 -23.02 -1.03 16.83
CA ALA A 62 -22.90 -0.89 15.37
C ALA A 62 -23.78 0.26 14.85
N ALA A 63 -25.01 0.37 15.34
CA ALA A 63 -25.94 1.43 14.96
C ALA A 63 -25.48 2.84 15.41
N ASP A 64 -24.85 2.97 16.57
CA ASP A 64 -24.28 4.24 17.06
C ASP A 64 -23.16 4.76 16.15
N HIS A 65 -22.49 3.85 15.43
CA HIS A 65 -21.50 4.15 14.39
C HIS A 65 -22.10 4.27 12.98
N GLY A 66 -23.41 4.06 12.82
CA GLY A 66 -24.09 4.09 11.52
C GLY A 66 -23.78 2.89 10.62
N LEU A 67 -23.35 1.76 11.20
CA LEU A 67 -23.00 0.54 10.47
C LEU A 67 -24.16 -0.47 10.47
N ASP A 68 -24.51 -0.97 9.29
CA ASP A 68 -25.37 -2.16 9.16
C ASP A 68 -24.57 -3.44 9.46
N ILE A 69 -25.14 -4.37 10.23
CA ILE A 69 -24.57 -5.72 10.36
C ILE A 69 -24.98 -6.54 9.14
N THR A 70 -24.10 -6.58 8.14
CA THR A 70 -24.37 -7.15 6.81
C THR A 70 -24.36 -8.68 6.80
N LEU A 71 -23.60 -9.29 7.69
CA LEU A 71 -23.37 -10.74 7.76
C LEU A 71 -22.95 -11.16 9.17
N PHE A 72 -23.44 -12.32 9.62
CA PHE A 72 -22.88 -13.04 10.77
C PHE A 72 -22.16 -14.30 10.31
N GLN A 73 -20.89 -14.46 10.70
CA GLN A 73 -20.05 -15.52 10.15
C GLN A 73 -18.92 -15.97 11.08
N PRO A 74 -18.35 -17.17 10.91
CA PRO A 74 -18.76 -18.23 9.99
C PRO A 74 -19.56 -19.33 10.70
N PHE A 75 -20.50 -19.95 9.99
CA PHE A 75 -21.07 -21.24 10.41
C PHE A 75 -20.35 -22.39 9.68
N ARG A 76 -19.69 -23.27 10.44
CA ARG A 76 -18.87 -24.36 9.89
C ARG A 76 -19.56 -25.71 9.92
N ASP A 77 -19.15 -26.62 9.04
CA ASP A 77 -19.47 -28.06 9.05
C ASP A 77 -20.97 -28.37 9.17
N PHE A 78 -21.75 -27.95 8.16
CA PHE A 78 -23.20 -28.14 8.13
C PHE A 78 -23.63 -29.31 7.25
N GLU A 79 -23.40 -29.19 5.94
CA GLU A 79 -23.96 -30.06 4.92
C GLU A 79 -23.29 -31.44 4.89
N GLY A 80 -24.05 -32.47 4.56
CA GLY A 80 -23.49 -33.82 4.37
C GLY A 80 -23.06 -34.52 5.66
N MET A 81 -23.41 -34.00 6.83
CA MET A 81 -23.10 -34.65 8.10
C MET A 81 -23.91 -35.96 8.28
N PRO A 82 -23.31 -37.02 8.86
CA PRO A 82 -24.05 -38.21 9.26
C PRO A 82 -24.85 -37.96 10.54
N GLU A 83 -25.89 -38.75 10.79
CA GLU A 83 -26.51 -38.77 12.12
C GLU A 83 -25.54 -39.35 13.17
N PRO A 84 -25.53 -38.83 14.41
CA PRO A 84 -26.39 -37.78 14.98
C PRO A 84 -25.85 -36.35 14.79
N HIS A 85 -24.77 -36.15 14.04
CA HIS A 85 -24.16 -34.83 13.86
C HIS A 85 -25.03 -33.90 13.03
N ARG A 86 -25.75 -34.44 12.04
CA ARG A 86 -26.70 -33.69 11.23
C ARG A 86 -27.77 -33.03 12.09
N ALA A 87 -28.48 -33.78 12.94
CA ALA A 87 -29.47 -33.21 13.86
C ALA A 87 -28.88 -32.07 14.72
N ARG A 88 -27.69 -32.27 15.29
CA ARG A 88 -26.99 -31.24 16.07
C ARG A 88 -26.61 -30.00 15.25
N ALA A 89 -26.27 -30.16 13.96
CA ALA A 89 -25.96 -29.03 13.09
C ALA A 89 -27.20 -28.15 12.86
N PHE A 90 -28.38 -28.75 12.65
CA PHE A 90 -29.64 -28.01 12.56
C PHE A 90 -30.00 -27.30 13.86
N GLU A 91 -29.86 -27.96 15.02
CA GLU A 91 -30.07 -27.31 16.32
C GLU A 91 -29.13 -26.14 16.56
N ARG A 92 -27.86 -26.27 16.14
CA ARG A 92 -26.88 -25.18 16.24
C ARG A 92 -27.26 -24.02 15.32
N ALA A 93 -27.69 -24.30 14.09
CA ALA A 93 -28.16 -23.26 13.16
C ALA A 93 -29.35 -22.49 13.72
N GLN A 94 -30.34 -23.18 14.30
CA GLN A 94 -31.48 -22.53 14.94
C GLN A 94 -31.06 -21.56 16.05
N ARG A 95 -30.16 -21.96 16.94
CA ARG A 95 -29.63 -21.07 18.00
C ARG A 95 -28.89 -19.87 17.42
N LYS A 96 -28.22 -20.01 16.27
CA LYS A 96 -27.59 -18.88 15.59
C LYS A 96 -28.61 -17.94 14.98
N PHE A 97 -29.72 -18.44 14.45
CA PHE A 97 -30.81 -17.59 13.97
C PHE A 97 -31.45 -16.77 15.10
N ASP A 98 -31.60 -17.34 16.30
CA ASP A 98 -32.06 -16.58 17.48
C ASP A 98 -31.10 -15.42 17.81
N ILE A 99 -29.79 -15.69 17.84
CA ILE A 99 -28.75 -14.67 18.06
C ILE A 99 -28.79 -13.59 16.97
N MET A 100 -28.93 -13.98 15.70
CA MET A 100 -29.02 -13.05 14.57
C MET A 100 -30.23 -12.13 14.67
N GLY A 101 -31.37 -12.64 15.14
CA GLY A 101 -32.56 -11.84 15.40
C GLY A 101 -32.31 -10.72 16.41
N GLU A 102 -31.49 -10.98 17.43
CA GLU A 102 -31.09 -9.98 18.42
C GLU A 102 -30.00 -9.03 17.90
N LEU A 103 -29.02 -9.54 17.15
CA LEU A 103 -28.02 -8.73 16.42
C LEU A 103 -28.68 -7.83 15.36
N GLY A 104 -29.87 -8.19 14.87
CA GLY A 104 -30.56 -7.46 13.81
C GLY A 104 -29.95 -7.66 12.42
N THR A 105 -29.35 -8.82 12.17
CA THR A 105 -28.80 -9.21 10.86
C THR A 105 -29.61 -10.35 10.27
N ASP A 106 -29.71 -10.40 8.94
CA ASP A 106 -30.55 -11.35 8.23
C ASP A 106 -29.76 -12.35 7.38
N LEU A 107 -28.43 -12.31 7.36
CA LEU A 107 -27.60 -13.19 6.54
C LEU A 107 -26.55 -13.92 7.39
N MET A 108 -26.46 -15.25 7.21
CA MET A 108 -25.43 -16.08 7.81
C MET A 108 -24.59 -16.76 6.72
N LEU A 109 -23.27 -16.68 6.86
CA LEU A 109 -22.34 -17.44 6.01
C LEU A 109 -22.21 -18.87 6.53
N ILE A 110 -22.37 -19.83 5.63
CA ILE A 110 -22.10 -21.24 5.86
C ILE A 110 -20.99 -21.65 4.92
N CYS A 111 -19.83 -21.96 5.49
CA CYS A 111 -18.67 -22.41 4.74
C CYS A 111 -18.73 -23.93 4.52
N SER A 112 -18.28 -24.38 3.35
CA SER A 112 -18.27 -25.80 2.96
C SER A 112 -17.59 -26.68 3.99
N ASN A 113 -18.17 -27.85 4.24
CA ASN A 113 -17.78 -28.78 5.27
C ASN A 113 -16.33 -29.27 5.07
N VAL A 114 -15.52 -29.21 6.14
CA VAL A 114 -14.14 -29.71 6.17
C VAL A 114 -13.99 -30.95 7.05
N SER A 115 -15.08 -31.36 7.71
CA SER A 115 -15.09 -32.49 8.63
C SER A 115 -14.78 -33.82 7.92
N PRO A 116 -13.90 -34.67 8.49
CA PRO A 116 -13.57 -35.97 7.91
C PRO A 116 -14.73 -36.96 7.91
N VAL A 117 -15.78 -36.72 8.70
CA VAL A 117 -16.96 -37.60 8.78
C VAL A 117 -18.07 -37.23 7.78
N SER A 118 -17.91 -36.14 7.01
CA SER A 118 -18.91 -35.71 6.03
C SER A 118 -19.04 -36.72 4.88
N LEU A 119 -20.28 -37.01 4.47
CA LEU A 119 -20.63 -38.11 3.55
C LEU A 119 -20.61 -37.72 2.05
N GLY A 120 -20.50 -36.43 1.72
CA GLY A 120 -20.47 -35.92 0.34
C GLY A 120 -21.78 -36.07 -0.44
N GLY A 121 -21.75 -35.61 -1.70
CA GLY A 121 -22.87 -35.67 -2.65
C GLY A 121 -23.67 -34.38 -2.75
N ILE A 122 -23.75 -33.82 -3.98
CA ILE A 122 -24.47 -32.56 -4.27
C ILE A 122 -25.95 -32.65 -3.89
N ASP A 123 -26.65 -33.74 -4.23
CA ASP A 123 -28.07 -33.87 -3.91
C ASP A 123 -28.34 -33.92 -2.40
N ARG A 124 -27.43 -34.54 -1.64
CA ARG A 124 -27.52 -34.56 -0.17
C ARG A 124 -27.32 -33.16 0.39
N ALA A 125 -26.29 -32.45 -0.05
CA ALA A 125 -26.04 -31.08 0.37
C ALA A 125 -27.22 -30.18 0.00
N ALA A 126 -27.77 -30.30 -1.21
CA ALA A 126 -28.93 -29.54 -1.66
C ALA A 126 -30.17 -29.81 -0.80
N ALA A 127 -30.43 -31.07 -0.43
CA ALA A 127 -31.52 -31.42 0.48
C ALA A 127 -31.32 -30.85 1.89
N ASP A 128 -30.10 -30.87 2.41
CA ASP A 128 -29.75 -30.26 3.70
C ASP A 128 -29.97 -28.74 3.66
N PHE A 129 -29.53 -28.07 2.58
CA PHE A 129 -29.72 -26.63 2.39
C PHE A 129 -31.18 -26.25 2.15
N HIS A 130 -31.95 -27.06 1.43
CA HIS A 130 -33.40 -26.84 1.27
C HIS A 130 -34.11 -26.87 2.63
N GLN A 131 -33.84 -27.90 3.44
CA GLN A 131 -34.40 -27.99 4.79
C GLN A 131 -33.93 -26.83 5.69
N LEU A 132 -32.68 -26.38 5.55
CA LEU A 132 -32.18 -25.22 6.27
C LEU A 132 -32.86 -23.93 5.81
N GLY A 133 -33.15 -23.79 4.51
CA GLY A 133 -33.89 -22.69 3.94
C GLY A 133 -35.28 -22.55 4.56
N GLU A 134 -36.00 -23.66 4.72
CA GLU A 134 -37.31 -23.71 5.40
C GLU A 134 -37.21 -23.26 6.87
N LEU A 135 -36.12 -23.62 7.56
CA LEU A 135 -35.86 -23.16 8.92
C LEU A 135 -35.51 -21.66 8.95
N ALA A 136 -34.66 -21.20 8.05
CA ALA A 136 -34.23 -19.81 7.92
C ALA A 136 -35.42 -18.88 7.63
N ALA A 137 -36.33 -19.30 6.74
CA ALA A 137 -37.55 -18.56 6.41
C ALA A 137 -38.43 -18.30 7.64
N LYS A 138 -38.56 -19.28 8.55
CA LYS A 138 -39.34 -19.12 9.81
C LYS A 138 -38.75 -18.09 10.75
N HIS A 139 -37.45 -17.82 10.64
CA HIS A 139 -36.74 -16.84 11.47
C HIS A 139 -36.51 -15.51 10.73
N GLY A 140 -36.97 -15.39 9.47
CA GLY A 140 -36.75 -14.19 8.66
C GLY A 140 -35.28 -13.97 8.27
N VAL A 141 -34.48 -15.05 8.22
CA VAL A 141 -33.05 -14.99 7.86
C VAL A 141 -32.76 -15.71 6.55
N ARG A 142 -31.59 -15.45 5.99
CA ARG A 142 -31.03 -16.01 4.75
C ARG A 142 -29.73 -16.71 5.08
N VAL A 143 -29.43 -17.77 4.35
CA VAL A 143 -28.16 -18.50 4.46
C VAL A 143 -27.42 -18.44 3.13
N GLY A 144 -26.16 -18.05 3.19
CA GLY A 144 -25.28 -18.00 2.04
C GLY A 144 -24.25 -19.13 2.11
N TYR A 145 -24.14 -19.92 1.04
CA TYR A 145 -23.18 -21.02 0.97
C TYR A 145 -21.87 -20.56 0.31
N GLU A 146 -20.76 -20.75 0.99
CA GLU A 146 -19.41 -20.40 0.52
C GLU A 146 -18.57 -21.68 0.35
N ALA A 147 -17.94 -21.84 -0.81
CA ALA A 147 -16.98 -22.91 -1.04
C ALA A 147 -15.58 -22.52 -0.53
N LEU A 148 -15.12 -23.16 0.55
CA LEU A 148 -13.74 -23.03 1.00
C LEU A 148 -12.82 -23.73 -0.01
N ALA A 149 -11.67 -23.14 -0.32
CA ALA A 149 -10.71 -23.73 -1.25
C ALA A 149 -10.17 -25.13 -0.83
N TRP A 150 -10.37 -25.50 0.43
CA TRP A 150 -10.01 -26.79 1.03
C TRP A 150 -11.23 -27.58 1.55
N GLY A 151 -12.45 -27.23 1.12
CA GLY A 151 -13.66 -27.96 1.48
C GLY A 151 -13.55 -29.45 1.09
N ARG A 152 -14.08 -30.32 1.95
CA ARG A 152 -13.86 -31.78 1.86
C ARG A 152 -14.46 -32.39 0.58
N HIS A 153 -15.62 -31.88 0.18
CA HIS A 153 -16.39 -32.35 -0.98
C HIS A 153 -16.75 -31.22 -1.94
N ILE A 154 -16.96 -30.01 -1.42
CA ILE A 154 -17.27 -28.80 -2.21
C ILE A 154 -16.14 -27.81 -1.93
N SER A 155 -15.31 -27.55 -2.94
CA SER A 155 -14.20 -26.58 -2.87
C SER A 155 -14.13 -25.67 -4.09
N ASP A 156 -15.22 -25.63 -4.85
CA ASP A 156 -15.36 -24.94 -6.12
C ASP A 156 -16.70 -24.19 -6.09
N HIS A 157 -16.69 -22.91 -6.45
CA HIS A 157 -17.91 -22.09 -6.43
C HIS A 157 -18.97 -22.61 -7.41
N ARG A 158 -18.59 -23.35 -8.45
CA ARG A 158 -19.52 -23.97 -9.41
C ARG A 158 -20.31 -25.10 -8.76
N ASP A 159 -19.65 -25.91 -7.93
CA ASP A 159 -20.31 -26.98 -7.18
C ASP A 159 -21.18 -26.41 -6.05
N ALA A 160 -20.73 -25.34 -5.38
CA ALA A 160 -21.55 -24.63 -4.41
C ALA A 160 -22.79 -24.01 -5.07
N TRP A 161 -22.66 -23.41 -6.25
CA TRP A 161 -23.80 -22.94 -7.02
C TRP A 161 -24.75 -24.07 -7.39
N GLU A 162 -24.24 -25.23 -7.79
CA GLU A 162 -25.09 -26.38 -8.11
C GLU A 162 -25.88 -26.88 -6.89
N VAL A 163 -25.28 -26.87 -5.69
CA VAL A 163 -25.98 -27.15 -4.43
C VAL A 163 -27.09 -26.13 -4.19
N VAL A 164 -26.80 -24.83 -4.29
CA VAL A 164 -27.78 -23.74 -4.09
C VAL A 164 -28.91 -23.82 -5.12
N ARG A 165 -28.58 -24.05 -6.39
CA ARG A 165 -29.53 -24.16 -7.50
C ARG A 165 -30.48 -25.35 -7.31
N ARG A 166 -29.99 -26.50 -6.84
CA ARG A 166 -30.82 -27.69 -6.55
C ARG A 166 -31.58 -27.59 -5.24
N ALA A 167 -31.07 -26.84 -4.26
CA ALA A 167 -31.80 -26.55 -3.03
C ALA A 167 -33.07 -25.73 -3.32
N ASP A 168 -33.07 -24.94 -4.40
CA ASP A 168 -34.22 -24.23 -4.96
C ASP A 168 -35.10 -23.56 -3.89
N HIS A 169 -34.46 -22.75 -3.05
CA HIS A 169 -35.13 -22.07 -1.94
C HIS A 169 -34.78 -20.57 -1.94
N ALA A 170 -35.76 -19.72 -1.60
CA ALA A 170 -35.61 -18.26 -1.64
C ALA A 170 -34.60 -17.74 -0.61
N ASN A 171 -34.56 -18.34 0.58
CA ASN A 171 -33.63 -17.99 1.66
C ASN A 171 -32.25 -18.65 1.55
N VAL A 172 -31.95 -19.35 0.45
CA VAL A 172 -30.64 -19.98 0.21
C VAL A 172 -30.00 -19.34 -1.02
N GLY A 173 -28.79 -18.85 -0.85
CA GLY A 173 -27.99 -18.21 -1.89
C GLY A 173 -26.53 -18.63 -1.82
N ILE A 174 -25.73 -18.12 -2.76
CA ILE A 174 -24.28 -18.33 -2.81
C ILE A 174 -23.55 -17.10 -2.28
N ILE A 175 -22.44 -17.33 -1.59
CA ILE A 175 -21.43 -16.33 -1.24
C ILE A 175 -20.21 -16.61 -2.10
N LEU A 176 -19.69 -15.56 -2.74
CA LEU A 176 -18.52 -15.66 -3.59
C LEU A 176 -17.34 -14.99 -2.90
N ASP A 177 -16.29 -15.76 -2.64
CA ASP A 177 -15.01 -15.27 -2.13
C ASP A 177 -13.95 -15.32 -3.25
N SER A 178 -13.29 -14.19 -3.51
CA SER A 178 -12.30 -14.09 -4.58
C SER A 178 -11.06 -14.93 -4.32
N PHE A 179 -10.58 -14.99 -3.07
CA PHE A 179 -9.41 -15.81 -2.73
C PHE A 179 -9.71 -17.29 -2.97
N HIS A 180 -10.86 -17.81 -2.52
CA HIS A 180 -11.20 -19.22 -2.68
C HIS A 180 -11.32 -19.65 -4.14
N THR A 181 -11.81 -18.76 -4.98
CA THR A 181 -11.89 -18.97 -6.44
C THR A 181 -10.50 -18.91 -7.09
N LEU A 182 -9.77 -17.83 -6.84
CA LEU A 182 -8.55 -17.49 -7.56
C LEU A 182 -7.32 -18.29 -7.11
N SER A 183 -7.22 -18.63 -5.81
CA SER A 183 -6.13 -19.47 -5.27
C SER A 183 -6.12 -20.87 -5.88
N ARG A 184 -7.31 -21.38 -6.24
CA ARG A 184 -7.48 -22.66 -6.96
C ARG A 184 -7.37 -22.53 -8.48
N LYS A 185 -7.12 -21.32 -8.99
CA LYS A 185 -7.07 -21.01 -10.43
C LYS A 185 -8.37 -21.41 -11.16
N ILE A 186 -9.51 -21.32 -10.47
CA ILE A 186 -10.81 -21.56 -11.10
C ILE A 186 -11.15 -20.32 -11.94
N ASP A 187 -11.55 -20.51 -13.19
CA ASP A 187 -11.90 -19.41 -14.09
C ASP A 187 -13.13 -18.63 -13.56
N PRO A 188 -12.97 -17.34 -13.19
CA PRO A 188 -14.07 -16.53 -12.69
C PRO A 188 -15.19 -16.33 -13.70
N ASN A 189 -14.96 -16.49 -15.01
CA ASN A 189 -16.02 -16.32 -16.02
C ASN A 189 -17.21 -17.26 -15.81
N SER A 190 -17.00 -18.40 -15.16
CA SER A 190 -18.09 -19.31 -14.79
C SER A 190 -19.14 -18.67 -13.86
N ILE A 191 -18.79 -17.62 -13.10
CA ILE A 191 -19.70 -16.85 -12.24
C ILE A 191 -20.80 -16.16 -13.06
N ARG A 192 -20.51 -15.78 -14.32
CA ARG A 192 -21.48 -15.10 -15.21
C ARG A 192 -22.77 -15.91 -15.45
N SER A 193 -22.76 -17.22 -15.16
CA SER A 193 -23.93 -18.10 -15.26
C SER A 193 -24.84 -18.11 -14.03
N ILE A 194 -24.41 -17.49 -12.93
CA ILE A 194 -25.15 -17.41 -11.68
C ILE A 194 -26.10 -16.21 -11.74
N PRO A 195 -27.41 -16.37 -11.46
CA PRO A 195 -28.33 -15.26 -11.32
C PRO A 195 -27.87 -14.29 -10.22
N GLY A 196 -27.77 -12.99 -10.53
CA GLY A 196 -27.25 -11.99 -9.58
C GLY A 196 -28.05 -11.89 -8.27
N ASP A 197 -29.34 -12.24 -8.27
CA ASP A 197 -30.21 -12.28 -7.08
C ASP A 197 -29.94 -13.49 -6.17
N LYS A 198 -29.22 -14.50 -6.68
CA LYS A 198 -28.76 -15.65 -5.89
C LYS A 198 -27.41 -15.45 -5.24
N ILE A 199 -26.66 -14.40 -5.62
CA ILE A 199 -25.43 -13.99 -4.93
C ILE A 199 -25.84 -13.09 -3.77
N PHE A 200 -25.62 -13.54 -2.53
CA PHE A 200 -26.10 -12.82 -1.34
C PHE A 200 -25.10 -11.80 -0.80
N ILE A 201 -23.81 -12.10 -0.90
CA ILE A 201 -22.70 -11.20 -0.59
C ILE A 201 -21.45 -11.65 -1.36
N VAL A 202 -20.53 -10.73 -1.61
CA VAL A 202 -19.25 -10.99 -2.28
C VAL A 202 -18.14 -10.55 -1.34
N GLN A 203 -17.25 -11.49 -0.99
CA GLN A 203 -16.07 -11.24 -0.17
C GLN A 203 -14.84 -11.16 -1.07
N LEU A 204 -14.12 -10.04 -0.95
CA LEU A 204 -12.96 -9.73 -1.76
C LEU A 204 -11.71 -9.84 -0.89
N ALA A 205 -10.79 -10.65 -1.39
CA ALA A 205 -9.48 -10.90 -0.83
C ALA A 205 -8.49 -11.13 -1.97
N ASP A 206 -7.44 -10.34 -1.97
CA ASP A 206 -6.25 -10.54 -2.80
C ASP A 206 -5.24 -11.40 -2.03
N ALA A 207 -4.13 -11.79 -2.65
CA ALA A 207 -3.01 -12.45 -1.98
C ALA A 207 -1.76 -12.42 -2.88
N PRO A 208 -0.53 -12.48 -2.33
CA PRO A 208 0.67 -12.63 -3.14
C PRO A 208 0.68 -14.01 -3.82
N LEU A 209 1.03 -14.08 -5.10
CA LEU A 209 0.97 -15.33 -5.88
C LEU A 209 2.18 -16.22 -5.57
N ILE A 210 2.08 -16.96 -4.47
CA ILE A 210 3.13 -17.85 -3.95
C ILE A 210 2.58 -19.27 -3.87
N ASP A 211 3.38 -20.26 -4.28
CA ASP A 211 2.98 -21.67 -4.19
C ASP A 211 3.07 -22.16 -2.73
N MET A 212 1.93 -22.51 -2.14
CA MET A 212 1.81 -22.97 -0.75
C MET A 212 0.48 -23.70 -0.50
N ASP A 213 0.35 -24.34 0.67
CA ASP A 213 -0.93 -24.93 1.11
C ASP A 213 -2.03 -23.86 1.19
N LEU A 214 -3.21 -24.15 0.62
CA LEU A 214 -4.31 -23.19 0.48
C LEU A 214 -4.85 -22.67 1.81
N LEU A 215 -4.93 -23.54 2.83
CA LEU A 215 -5.42 -23.15 4.15
C LEU A 215 -4.41 -22.25 4.85
N TYR A 216 -3.12 -22.60 4.77
CA TYR A 216 -2.05 -21.78 5.30
C TYR A 216 -2.00 -20.42 4.59
N TRP A 217 -2.06 -20.41 3.26
CA TRP A 217 -2.09 -19.19 2.45
C TRP A 217 -3.20 -18.24 2.87
N SER A 218 -4.43 -18.78 2.94
CA SER A 218 -5.62 -18.03 3.27
C SER A 218 -5.60 -17.44 4.68
N ARG A 219 -4.90 -18.07 5.63
CA ARG A 219 -4.89 -17.64 7.05
C ARG A 219 -3.85 -16.56 7.35
N HIS A 220 -2.85 -16.44 6.51
CA HIS A 220 -1.63 -15.68 6.83
C HIS A 220 -1.31 -14.58 5.81
N PHE A 221 -1.79 -14.68 4.57
CA PHE A 221 -1.36 -13.80 3.47
C PHE A 221 -2.49 -13.28 2.57
N ARG A 222 -3.76 -13.28 3.02
CA ARG A 222 -4.78 -12.51 2.28
C ARG A 222 -4.43 -11.01 2.38
N ASN A 223 -4.68 -10.24 1.33
CA ASN A 223 -4.45 -8.80 1.29
C ASN A 223 -5.69 -8.07 0.78
N MET A 224 -5.75 -6.74 0.93
CA MET A 224 -6.78 -5.94 0.28
C MET A 224 -6.61 -5.99 -1.25
N PRO A 225 -7.69 -5.84 -2.04
CA PRO A 225 -7.61 -5.71 -3.50
C PRO A 225 -6.57 -4.69 -3.98
N GLY A 226 -5.58 -5.14 -4.76
CA GLY A 226 -4.49 -4.32 -5.30
C GLY A 226 -3.18 -4.41 -4.51
N GLU A 227 -3.20 -5.02 -3.32
CA GLU A 227 -2.00 -5.30 -2.52
C GLU A 227 -1.43 -6.70 -2.80
N GLY A 228 -2.17 -7.60 -3.44
CA GLY A 228 -1.69 -8.92 -3.84
C GLY A 228 -1.46 -9.02 -5.35
N ASP A 229 -1.37 -10.25 -5.84
CA ASP A 229 -1.10 -10.56 -7.26
C ASP A 229 -2.25 -11.37 -7.89
N LEU A 230 -3.35 -11.62 -7.16
CA LEU A 230 -4.50 -12.33 -7.70
C LEU A 230 -5.28 -11.43 -8.67
N PRO A 231 -5.90 -11.98 -9.73
CA PRO A 231 -6.67 -11.20 -10.70
C PRO A 231 -8.07 -10.86 -10.15
N VAL A 232 -8.13 -10.14 -9.02
CA VAL A 232 -9.37 -9.77 -8.32
C VAL A 232 -10.26 -8.88 -9.20
N VAL A 233 -9.67 -8.05 -10.07
CA VAL A 233 -10.41 -7.25 -11.07
C VAL A 233 -11.22 -8.16 -11.98
N ASP A 234 -10.63 -9.21 -12.54
CA ASP A 234 -11.34 -10.13 -13.45
C ASP A 234 -12.43 -10.94 -12.73
N PHE A 235 -12.19 -11.31 -11.47
CA PHE A 235 -13.22 -11.89 -10.62
C PHE A 235 -14.41 -10.96 -10.45
N MET A 236 -14.16 -9.70 -10.05
CA MET A 236 -15.23 -8.75 -9.81
C MET A 236 -15.97 -8.35 -11.10
N ARG A 237 -15.29 -8.32 -12.25
CA ARG A 237 -15.94 -8.16 -13.57
C ARG A 237 -16.93 -9.29 -13.86
N ALA A 238 -16.56 -10.54 -13.57
CA ALA A 238 -17.45 -11.68 -13.77
C ALA A 238 -18.67 -11.62 -12.83
N VAL A 239 -18.48 -11.20 -11.57
CA VAL A 239 -19.57 -10.94 -10.62
C VAL A 239 -20.48 -9.83 -11.12
N ALA A 240 -19.93 -8.68 -11.50
CA ALA A 240 -20.73 -7.51 -11.91
C ALA A 240 -21.59 -7.80 -13.15
N ALA A 241 -21.09 -8.63 -14.07
CA ALA A 241 -21.82 -9.06 -15.27
C ALA A 241 -23.07 -9.90 -14.98
N THR A 242 -23.21 -10.46 -13.78
CA THR A 242 -24.46 -11.14 -13.35
C THR A 242 -25.61 -10.17 -13.08
N GLY A 243 -25.32 -8.86 -13.04
CA GLY A 243 -26.25 -7.84 -12.57
C GLY A 243 -26.34 -7.75 -11.04
N TYR A 244 -25.37 -8.35 -10.32
CA TYR A 244 -25.23 -8.21 -8.87
C TYR A 244 -25.07 -6.74 -8.47
N SER A 245 -25.76 -6.36 -7.39
CA SER A 245 -25.70 -5.02 -6.81
C SER A 245 -25.84 -5.04 -5.28
N GLY A 246 -25.49 -6.16 -4.65
CA GLY A 246 -25.48 -6.31 -3.20
C GLY A 246 -24.20 -5.79 -2.54
N PRO A 247 -23.98 -6.08 -1.25
CA PRO A 247 -22.78 -5.63 -0.53
C PRO A 247 -21.48 -6.20 -1.10
N LEU A 248 -20.47 -5.36 -1.23
CA LEU A 248 -19.08 -5.73 -1.53
C LEU A 248 -18.30 -5.68 -0.23
N SER A 249 -17.75 -6.81 0.16
CA SER A 249 -17.11 -6.97 1.46
C SER A 249 -15.66 -7.38 1.37
N LEU A 250 -14.91 -7.15 2.44
CA LEU A 250 -13.51 -7.56 2.59
C LEU A 250 -13.40 -8.58 3.71
N GLU A 251 -12.82 -9.74 3.42
CA GLU A 251 -12.53 -10.77 4.41
C GLU A 251 -11.05 -11.15 4.34
N ILE A 252 -10.25 -10.58 5.24
CA ILE A 252 -8.81 -10.70 5.20
C ILE A 252 -8.30 -11.38 6.45
N PHE A 253 -7.51 -12.44 6.28
CA PHE A 253 -6.69 -13.02 7.34
C PHE A 253 -5.22 -12.82 6.98
N ASN A 254 -4.57 -11.91 7.69
CA ASN A 254 -3.17 -11.56 7.46
C ASN A 254 -2.46 -11.31 8.79
N ASP A 255 -1.28 -11.90 8.97
CA ASP A 255 -0.51 -11.72 10.19
C ASP A 255 0.07 -10.31 10.34
N GLN A 256 0.41 -9.64 9.23
CA GLN A 256 0.86 -8.24 9.23
C GLN A 256 -0.27 -7.33 9.72
N PHE A 257 -1.50 -7.56 9.25
CA PHE A 257 -2.65 -6.73 9.62
C PHE A 257 -2.99 -6.89 11.10
N ARG A 258 -2.78 -8.07 11.68
CA ARG A 258 -2.98 -8.29 13.12
C ARG A 258 -2.05 -7.44 14.00
N GLY A 259 -0.89 -7.05 13.48
CA GLY A 259 0.04 -6.13 14.15
C GLY A 259 -0.21 -4.66 13.86
N GLY A 260 -0.89 -4.35 12.75
CA GLY A 260 -1.07 -2.99 12.25
C GLY A 260 -2.17 -2.17 12.95
N SER A 261 -2.30 -0.90 12.54
CA SER A 261 -3.30 0.03 13.06
C SER A 261 -4.70 -0.24 12.52
N ALA A 262 -5.69 -0.41 13.39
CA ALA A 262 -7.09 -0.60 13.01
C ALA A 262 -7.60 0.52 12.08
N ARG A 263 -7.20 1.77 12.35
CA ARG A 263 -7.55 2.94 11.53
C ARG A 263 -6.98 2.83 10.11
N LEU A 264 -5.67 2.60 9.97
CA LEU A 264 -5.02 2.53 8.66
C LEU A 264 -5.59 1.37 7.83
N LEU A 265 -5.77 0.20 8.44
CA LEU A 265 -6.33 -0.97 7.76
C LEU A 265 -7.77 -0.75 7.27
N ALA A 266 -8.59 -0.05 8.05
CA ALA A 266 -9.93 0.32 7.61
C ALA A 266 -9.88 1.33 6.45
N GLU A 267 -9.03 2.36 6.52
CA GLU A 267 -8.82 3.33 5.44
C GLU A 267 -8.35 2.65 4.14
N ASP A 268 -7.43 1.69 4.24
CA ASP A 268 -6.92 0.91 3.10
C ASP A 268 -7.97 -0.03 2.54
N GLY A 269 -8.73 -0.70 3.41
CA GLY A 269 -9.86 -1.53 2.99
C GLY A 269 -10.84 -0.72 2.16
N HIS A 270 -11.27 0.45 2.65
CA HIS A 270 -12.20 1.29 1.90
C HIS A 270 -11.59 1.78 0.58
N ARG A 271 -10.34 2.27 0.61
CA ARG A 271 -9.57 2.69 -0.58
C ARG A 271 -9.50 1.58 -1.63
N SER A 272 -9.23 0.35 -1.21
CA SER A 272 -9.09 -0.81 -2.09
C SER A 272 -10.38 -1.13 -2.84
N LEU A 273 -11.54 -1.05 -2.18
CA LEU A 273 -12.84 -1.30 -2.80
C LEU A 273 -13.19 -0.21 -3.80
N VAL A 274 -13.00 1.07 -3.45
CA VAL A 274 -13.24 2.20 -4.36
C VAL A 274 -12.34 2.09 -5.60
N ASN A 275 -11.05 1.80 -5.40
CA ASN A 275 -10.08 1.62 -6.49
C ASN A 275 -10.38 0.40 -7.37
N LEU A 276 -10.77 -0.73 -6.78
CA LEU A 276 -11.18 -1.93 -7.52
C LEU A 276 -12.41 -1.63 -8.38
N MET A 277 -13.43 -1.00 -7.79
CA MET A 277 -14.69 -0.75 -8.48
C MET A 277 -14.57 0.33 -9.57
N ASP A 278 -13.67 1.31 -9.43
CA ASP A 278 -13.32 2.24 -10.51
C ASP A 278 -12.72 1.50 -11.71
N GLN A 279 -11.77 0.58 -11.48
CA GLN A 279 -11.20 -0.25 -12.54
C GLN A 279 -12.28 -1.12 -13.21
N VAL A 280 -13.16 -1.75 -12.43
CA VAL A 280 -14.27 -2.56 -12.95
C VAL A 280 -15.23 -1.69 -13.76
N ARG A 281 -15.62 -0.50 -13.30
CA ARG A 281 -16.51 0.43 -14.01
C ARG A 281 -15.92 0.89 -15.34
N ARG A 282 -14.61 1.16 -15.40
CA ARG A 282 -13.93 1.54 -16.66
C ARG A 282 -13.91 0.40 -17.67
N LEU A 283 -13.73 -0.83 -17.20
CA LEU A 283 -13.68 -2.04 -18.05
C LEU A 283 -15.08 -2.56 -18.43
N GLU A 284 -16.07 -2.35 -17.57
CA GLU A 284 -17.46 -2.79 -17.73
C GLU A 284 -18.40 -1.59 -17.45
N PRO A 285 -18.64 -0.70 -18.44
CA PRO A 285 -19.39 0.54 -18.21
C PRO A 285 -20.85 0.35 -17.80
N ASP A 286 -21.45 -0.82 -18.05
CA ASP A 286 -22.87 -1.09 -17.84
C ASP A 286 -23.18 -1.74 -16.47
N ILE A 287 -22.21 -1.80 -15.54
CA ILE A 287 -22.45 -2.38 -14.20
C ILE A 287 -23.54 -1.61 -13.44
N ARG A 288 -24.32 -2.33 -12.63
CA ARG A 288 -25.46 -1.78 -11.87
C ARG A 288 -25.08 -1.05 -10.59
N ILE A 289 -23.89 -1.31 -10.06
CA ILE A 289 -23.37 -0.68 -8.85
C ILE A 289 -22.89 0.72 -9.22
N ASP A 290 -23.47 1.75 -8.61
CA ASP A 290 -23.03 3.13 -8.76
C ASP A 290 -21.71 3.34 -8.01
N VAL A 291 -20.64 3.61 -8.76
CA VAL A 291 -19.27 3.73 -8.26
C VAL A 291 -18.91 5.21 -8.22
N PRO A 292 -18.33 5.72 -7.12
CA PRO A 292 -17.89 7.11 -7.04
C PRO A 292 -17.02 7.49 -8.23
N ALA A 293 -17.43 8.52 -8.97
CA ALA A 293 -16.67 9.00 -10.12
C ALA A 293 -15.38 9.69 -9.65
N MET A 294 -14.26 9.32 -10.24
CA MET A 294 -12.98 9.98 -10.03
C MET A 294 -12.14 10.03 -11.31
N PRO A 295 -11.16 10.95 -11.41
CA PRO A 295 -10.17 10.91 -12.48
C PRO A 295 -9.43 9.57 -12.52
N ASP A 296 -8.92 9.20 -13.69
CA ASP A 296 -8.03 8.04 -13.80
C ASP A 296 -6.70 8.30 -13.07
N ARG A 297 -5.89 7.25 -12.92
CA ARG A 297 -4.54 7.36 -12.37
C ARG A 297 -3.70 8.30 -13.23
N VAL A 298 -3.11 9.30 -12.59
CA VAL A 298 -2.29 10.32 -13.27
C VAL A 298 -0.91 9.79 -13.62
N GLU A 299 -0.37 10.22 -14.76
CA GLU A 299 0.99 9.89 -15.16
C GLU A 299 1.99 10.78 -14.42
N THR A 300 3.05 10.17 -13.90
CA THR A 300 4.12 10.88 -13.19
C THR A 300 5.34 11.02 -14.10
N ARG A 301 5.91 12.23 -14.15
CA ARG A 301 7.03 12.61 -15.01
C ARG A 301 8.35 12.77 -14.26
N GLY A 302 8.37 12.41 -12.97
CA GLY A 302 9.55 12.44 -12.10
C GLY A 302 9.38 13.35 -10.89
N VAL A 303 10.41 13.38 -10.05
CA VAL A 303 10.45 14.24 -8.86
C VAL A 303 10.95 15.62 -9.26
N GLU A 304 10.13 16.64 -9.01
CA GLU A 304 10.43 18.03 -9.35
C GLU A 304 11.33 18.70 -8.31
N PHE A 305 11.12 18.37 -7.03
CA PHE A 305 11.96 18.82 -5.91
C PHE A 305 11.86 17.89 -4.70
N VAL A 306 12.83 17.97 -3.79
CA VAL A 306 12.73 17.44 -2.43
C VAL A 306 12.93 18.59 -1.44
N GLU A 307 12.06 18.67 -0.44
CA GLU A 307 12.09 19.70 0.60
C GLU A 307 12.55 19.11 1.94
N PHE A 308 13.56 19.74 2.50
CA PHE A 308 14.08 19.50 3.83
C PHE A 308 13.58 20.56 4.79
N THR A 309 13.29 20.14 6.03
CA THR A 309 13.18 21.05 7.17
C THR A 309 14.45 20.94 8.01
N THR A 310 14.93 22.06 8.57
CA THR A 310 16.11 22.14 9.44
C THR A 310 16.05 23.38 10.31
N ALA A 311 16.70 23.36 11.48
CA ALA A 311 16.93 24.59 12.23
C ALA A 311 17.97 25.49 11.53
N PRO A 312 17.89 26.83 11.70
CA PRO A 312 18.85 27.77 11.13
C PRO A 312 20.32 27.46 11.44
N GLU A 313 20.62 26.96 12.64
CA GLU A 313 21.96 26.57 13.09
C GLU A 313 22.46 25.26 12.47
N GLU A 314 21.55 24.31 12.17
CA GLU A 314 21.88 23.03 11.55
C GLU A 314 21.99 23.12 10.03
N LYS A 315 21.32 24.12 9.44
CA LYS A 315 21.30 24.41 8.00
C LYS A 315 22.69 24.42 7.38
N ILE A 316 23.67 25.02 8.08
CA ILE A 316 25.06 25.16 7.62
C ILE A 316 25.68 23.79 7.31
N ASN A 317 25.35 22.76 8.08
CA ASN A 317 25.88 21.41 7.88
C ASN A 317 25.28 20.74 6.64
N LEU A 318 23.97 20.93 6.42
CA LEU A 318 23.29 20.43 5.23
C LEU A 318 23.77 21.15 3.96
N GLU A 319 23.94 22.48 4.03
CA GLU A 319 24.50 23.29 2.95
C GLU A 319 25.94 22.88 2.61
N ALA A 320 26.77 22.65 3.62
CA ALA A 320 28.14 22.17 3.42
C ALA A 320 28.16 20.82 2.69
N LEU A 321 27.28 19.88 3.07
CA LEU A 321 27.15 18.59 2.39
C LEU A 321 26.71 18.76 0.93
N LEU A 322 25.66 19.56 0.67
CA LEU A 322 25.17 19.84 -0.68
C LEU A 322 26.24 20.52 -1.56
N ALA A 323 27.04 21.42 -0.99
CA ALA A 323 28.16 22.05 -1.70
C ALA A 323 29.21 21.02 -2.13
N THR A 324 29.49 19.99 -1.33
CA THR A 324 30.41 18.90 -1.74
C THR A 324 29.88 18.06 -2.90
N LEU A 325 28.55 17.98 -3.03
CA LEU A 325 27.85 17.35 -4.15
C LEU A 325 27.75 18.27 -5.39
N GLY A 326 28.24 19.51 -5.30
CA GLY A 326 28.23 20.47 -6.40
C GLY A 326 26.94 21.28 -6.55
N PHE A 327 26.06 21.28 -5.54
CA PHE A 327 24.90 22.16 -5.53
C PHE A 327 25.29 23.58 -5.14
N GLU A 328 24.59 24.55 -5.73
CA GLU A 328 24.72 25.97 -5.39
C GLU A 328 23.37 26.51 -4.91
N LYS A 329 23.40 27.43 -3.94
CA LYS A 329 22.23 28.23 -3.59
C LYS A 329 21.92 29.16 -4.75
N THR A 330 20.81 28.92 -5.43
CA THR A 330 20.45 29.65 -6.66
C THR A 330 19.34 30.65 -6.46
N ALA A 331 18.48 30.45 -5.47
CA ALA A 331 17.43 31.40 -5.15
C ALA A 331 17.04 31.37 -3.67
N HIS A 332 16.38 32.43 -3.24
CA HIS A 332 15.74 32.55 -1.92
C HIS A 332 14.26 32.88 -2.13
N HIS A 333 13.39 32.23 -1.37
CA HIS A 333 11.96 32.47 -1.46
C HIS A 333 11.62 33.91 -1.04
N ARG A 334 10.70 34.57 -1.75
CA ARG A 334 10.42 36.00 -1.57
C ARG A 334 9.76 36.32 -0.23
N ASN A 335 8.98 35.38 0.29
CA ASN A 335 8.07 35.59 1.43
C ASN A 335 8.33 34.66 2.63
N ARG A 336 9.29 33.74 2.54
CA ARG A 336 9.52 32.67 3.54
C ARG A 336 11.01 32.40 3.68
N ASP A 337 11.41 31.86 4.83
CA ASP A 337 12.78 31.47 5.11
C ASP A 337 13.11 30.13 4.45
N VAL A 338 13.11 30.15 3.11
CA VAL A 338 13.25 28.98 2.26
C VAL A 338 14.30 29.26 1.19
N ASP A 339 15.28 28.37 1.07
CA ASP A 339 16.36 28.46 0.09
C ASP A 339 16.28 27.35 -0.95
N LEU A 340 16.59 27.70 -2.20
CA LEU A 340 16.59 26.79 -3.33
C LEU A 340 18.01 26.49 -3.80
N TYR A 341 18.36 25.21 -3.81
CA TYR A 341 19.61 24.66 -4.29
C TYR A 341 19.37 23.87 -5.58
N THR A 342 20.14 24.15 -6.63
CA THR A 342 19.96 23.47 -7.93
C THR A 342 21.25 22.93 -8.53
N GLN A 343 21.11 21.84 -9.28
CA GLN A 343 22.15 21.24 -10.13
C GLN A 343 21.47 20.37 -11.19
N GLY A 344 21.74 20.63 -12.47
CA GLY A 344 20.96 20.01 -13.56
C GLY A 344 19.47 20.35 -13.40
N ASP A 345 18.61 19.33 -13.46
CA ASP A 345 17.17 19.42 -13.23
C ASP A 345 16.79 19.17 -11.76
N ILE A 346 17.78 18.99 -10.86
CA ILE A 346 17.54 18.69 -9.44
C ILE A 346 17.28 19.98 -8.68
N ARG A 347 16.23 19.96 -7.85
CA ARG A 347 15.89 21.03 -6.91
C ARG A 347 15.82 20.48 -5.48
N ILE A 348 16.67 21.02 -4.61
CA ILE A 348 16.62 20.78 -3.17
C ILE A 348 16.18 22.07 -2.50
N VAL A 349 15.07 21.99 -1.76
CA VAL A 349 14.49 23.11 -1.01
C VAL A 349 14.87 22.92 0.45
N ILE A 350 15.39 23.95 1.10
CA ILE A 350 15.67 23.94 2.53
C ILE A 350 14.80 24.99 3.20
N ASN A 351 13.86 24.52 4.01
CA ASN A 351 12.91 25.33 4.76
C ASN A 351 13.35 25.45 6.22
N THR A 352 13.60 26.68 6.66
CA THR A 352 13.97 26.99 8.05
C THR A 352 12.92 27.86 8.73
N SER A 353 11.69 27.86 8.22
CA SER A 353 10.59 28.59 8.83
C SER A 353 10.27 28.00 10.20
N ASP A 354 10.35 28.82 11.25
CA ASP A 354 10.17 28.43 12.66
C ASP A 354 8.86 28.96 13.27
N GLY A 355 8.03 29.66 12.48
CA GLY A 355 6.74 30.16 12.92
C GLY A 355 5.86 29.02 13.43
N GLY A 356 5.26 29.20 14.61
CA GLY A 356 4.53 28.15 15.36
C GLY A 356 3.33 27.49 14.67
N ASP A 357 2.96 27.95 13.47
CA ASP A 357 1.90 27.39 12.62
C ASP A 357 2.42 26.75 11.31
N SER A 358 3.74 26.68 11.09
CA SER A 358 4.31 26.07 9.87
C SER A 358 4.47 24.56 10.00
N PHE A 359 4.13 23.81 8.94
CA PHE A 359 4.27 22.36 8.96
C PHE A 359 5.73 21.93 9.01
N ALA A 360 6.62 22.68 8.35
CA ALA A 360 8.07 22.47 8.40
C ALA A 360 8.62 22.51 9.84
N GLY A 361 8.20 23.50 10.65
CA GLY A 361 8.59 23.61 12.05
C GLY A 361 8.04 22.47 12.92
N ALA A 362 6.80 22.05 12.68
CA ALA A 362 6.20 20.90 13.36
C ALA A 362 6.93 19.59 13.02
N SER A 363 7.25 19.37 11.74
CA SER A 363 8.04 18.22 11.28
C SER A 363 9.43 18.22 11.92
N TYR A 364 10.14 19.36 11.93
CA TYR A 364 11.44 19.46 12.58
C TYR A 364 11.37 19.15 14.08
N SER A 365 10.34 19.63 14.77
CA SER A 365 10.16 19.39 16.21
C SER A 365 10.00 17.91 16.56
N ILE A 366 9.47 17.10 15.63
CA ILE A 366 9.26 15.66 15.82
C ILE A 366 10.48 14.86 15.36
N HIS A 367 11.11 15.27 14.25
CA HIS A 367 12.03 14.42 13.49
C HIS A 367 13.46 14.98 13.38
N GLY A 368 13.70 16.21 13.84
CA GLY A 368 14.92 16.96 13.55
C GLY A 368 15.07 17.28 12.06
N THR A 369 16.30 17.54 11.62
CA THR A 369 16.59 17.80 10.21
C THR A 369 16.27 16.59 9.33
N ASN A 370 15.31 16.73 8.42
CA ASN A 370 14.83 15.61 7.60
C ASN A 370 14.22 16.06 6.25
N ALA A 371 14.16 15.14 5.29
CA ALA A 371 13.41 15.29 4.04
C ALA A 371 11.95 14.85 4.27
N TYR A 372 11.06 15.81 4.52
CA TYR A 372 9.66 15.51 4.85
C TYR A 372 8.72 15.60 3.64
N ALA A 373 9.14 16.24 2.56
CA ALA A 373 8.27 16.45 1.41
C ALA A 373 8.97 16.35 0.07
N PHE A 374 8.21 16.03 -0.97
CA PHE A 374 8.68 16.05 -2.34
C PHE A 374 7.59 16.53 -3.30
N GLY A 375 8.02 17.23 -4.35
CA GLY A 375 7.17 17.60 -5.47
C GLY A 375 7.22 16.53 -6.54
N LEU A 376 6.05 16.09 -7.00
CA LEU A 376 5.90 15.14 -8.10
C LEU A 376 5.36 15.89 -9.32
N LYS A 377 6.09 15.83 -10.42
CA LYS A 377 5.61 16.33 -11.70
C LYS A 377 4.60 15.34 -12.25
N VAL A 378 3.37 15.79 -12.49
CA VAL A 378 2.26 15.01 -13.03
C VAL A 378 1.71 15.65 -14.30
N ASP A 379 0.92 14.92 -15.07
CA ASP A 379 0.22 15.43 -16.24
C ASP A 379 -0.93 16.39 -15.89
N ASP A 380 -1.65 16.15 -14.80
CA ASP A 380 -2.71 17.05 -14.28
C ASP A 380 -2.75 17.04 -12.73
N ALA A 381 -2.34 18.16 -12.12
CA ALA A 381 -2.26 18.27 -10.66
C ALA A 381 -3.64 18.32 -9.98
N LYS A 382 -4.67 18.83 -10.67
CA LYS A 382 -6.04 18.87 -10.13
C LYS A 382 -6.68 17.50 -10.18
N ALA A 383 -6.46 16.76 -11.27
CA ALA A 383 -6.90 15.37 -11.38
C ALA A 383 -6.24 14.48 -10.32
N ALA A 384 -4.94 14.69 -10.07
CA ALA A 384 -4.20 13.98 -9.02
C ALA A 384 -4.83 14.19 -7.64
N LEU A 385 -5.11 15.45 -7.28
CA LEU A 385 -5.75 15.77 -5.99
C LEU A 385 -7.17 15.21 -5.90
N ALA A 386 -8.00 15.40 -6.93
CA ALA A 386 -9.39 14.93 -6.92
C ALA A 386 -9.48 13.40 -6.83
N ARG A 387 -8.56 12.67 -7.47
CA ARG A 387 -8.46 11.21 -7.31
C ARG A 387 -8.02 10.84 -5.90
N ALA A 388 -7.04 11.55 -5.34
CA ALA A 388 -6.58 11.29 -3.98
C ALA A 388 -7.68 11.50 -2.93
N GLU A 389 -8.47 12.56 -3.05
CA GLU A 389 -9.64 12.82 -2.21
C GLU A 389 -10.69 11.70 -2.31
N ALA A 390 -11.01 11.26 -3.53
CA ALA A 390 -11.97 10.17 -3.76
C ALA A 390 -11.50 8.82 -3.15
N LEU A 391 -10.19 8.63 -3.03
CA LEU A 391 -9.55 7.46 -2.43
C LEU A 391 -9.25 7.63 -0.92
N GLY A 392 -9.74 8.72 -0.31
CA GLY A 392 -9.61 8.99 1.12
C GLY A 392 -8.21 9.37 1.57
N ALA A 393 -7.35 9.84 0.67
CA ALA A 393 -6.04 10.38 1.05
C ALA A 393 -6.23 11.74 1.78
N PRO A 394 -5.54 11.98 2.92
CA PRO A 394 -5.62 13.25 3.61
C PRO A 394 -5.02 14.37 2.74
N THR A 395 -5.80 15.41 2.48
CA THR A 395 -5.31 16.58 1.75
C THR A 395 -4.46 17.46 2.66
N PHE A 396 -3.50 18.16 2.05
CA PHE A 396 -2.58 19.06 2.75
C PHE A 396 -2.63 20.44 2.11
N ALA A 397 -2.69 21.47 2.95
CA ALA A 397 -2.58 22.86 2.52
C ALA A 397 -1.99 23.71 3.65
N GLU A 398 -1.06 24.60 3.31
CA GLU A 398 -0.57 25.62 4.24
C GLU A 398 -1.25 26.98 4.01
N PRO A 399 -1.33 27.83 5.05
CA PRO A 399 -1.73 29.22 4.88
C PRO A 399 -0.82 29.93 3.87
N ARG A 400 -1.43 30.56 2.87
CA ARG A 400 -0.71 31.29 1.81
C ARG A 400 -0.39 32.71 2.21
N LYS A 401 0.81 33.18 1.86
CA LYS A 401 1.16 34.61 1.85
C LYS A 401 0.85 35.24 0.49
N THR A 402 0.80 36.57 0.44
CA THR A 402 0.48 37.32 -0.78
C THR A 402 1.46 36.97 -1.91
N GLY A 403 0.92 36.52 -3.05
CA GLY A 403 1.72 36.17 -4.24
C GLY A 403 2.14 34.70 -4.32
N GLU A 404 1.84 33.87 -3.32
CA GLU A 404 2.10 32.42 -3.35
C GLU A 404 0.98 31.67 -4.11
N VAL A 405 1.39 30.69 -4.90
CA VAL A 405 0.55 29.76 -5.66
C VAL A 405 0.06 28.66 -4.72
N ALA A 406 -1.22 28.29 -4.85
CA ALA A 406 -1.73 27.11 -4.15
C ALA A 406 -1.29 25.85 -4.91
N VAL A 407 -0.29 25.16 -4.39
CA VAL A 407 0.14 23.85 -4.92
C VAL A 407 -0.75 22.77 -4.30
N PRO A 408 -1.47 21.96 -5.11
CA PRO A 408 -2.22 20.81 -4.62
C PRO A 408 -1.29 19.82 -3.90
N ALA A 409 -1.71 19.32 -2.73
CA ALA A 409 -0.87 18.40 -1.97
C ALA A 409 -1.69 17.43 -1.10
N ILE A 410 -1.06 16.30 -0.77
CA ILE A 410 -1.61 15.28 0.14
C ILE A 410 -0.55 14.82 1.14
N GLN A 411 -0.99 14.22 2.24
CA GLN A 411 -0.10 13.55 3.19
C GLN A 411 0.14 12.09 2.78
N GLY A 412 1.40 11.68 2.85
CA GLY A 412 1.88 10.33 2.54
C GLY A 412 2.63 9.71 3.72
N VAL A 413 3.60 8.85 3.39
CA VAL A 413 4.37 8.04 4.35
C VAL A 413 4.96 8.91 5.46
N GLY A 414 4.75 8.52 6.71
CA GLY A 414 5.32 9.23 7.87
C GLY A 414 4.75 10.62 8.10
N ASN A 415 3.54 10.90 7.60
CA ASN A 415 2.95 12.24 7.49
C ASN A 415 3.73 13.20 6.58
N GLY A 416 4.64 12.69 5.74
CA GLY A 416 5.33 13.51 4.74
C GLY A 416 4.36 14.10 3.72
N VAL A 417 4.78 15.12 2.98
CA VAL A 417 3.90 15.83 2.02
C VAL A 417 4.30 15.51 0.59
N ILE A 418 3.29 15.24 -0.25
CA ILE A 418 3.46 15.06 -1.70
C ILE A 418 2.77 16.22 -2.39
N TYR A 419 3.55 17.09 -3.05
CA TYR A 419 3.03 18.20 -3.84
C TYR A 419 2.87 17.81 -5.31
N PHE A 420 1.78 18.22 -5.94
CA PHE A 420 1.53 17.97 -7.36
C PHE A 420 1.81 19.20 -8.20
N LEU A 421 2.72 19.06 -9.17
CA LEU A 421 3.05 20.10 -10.13
C LEU A 421 2.75 19.63 -11.54
N ASP A 422 2.20 20.51 -12.38
CA ASP A 422 1.93 20.24 -13.79
C ASP A 422 2.45 21.39 -14.68
N ASP A 423 2.13 21.38 -15.97
CA ASP A 423 2.54 22.41 -16.92
C ASP A 423 1.55 23.59 -17.02
N SER A 424 0.59 23.68 -16.11
CA SER A 424 -0.30 24.84 -16.05
C SER A 424 0.51 26.11 -15.77
N PRO A 425 0.14 27.27 -16.35
CA PRO A 425 0.92 28.50 -16.20
C PRO A 425 1.19 28.90 -14.74
N ALA A 426 0.25 28.59 -13.83
CA ALA A 426 0.40 28.90 -12.41
C ALA A 426 1.47 28.04 -11.73
N LEU A 427 1.48 26.72 -11.97
CA LEU A 427 2.42 25.80 -11.33
C LEU A 427 3.78 25.78 -12.03
N ALA A 428 3.81 25.92 -13.36
CA ALA A 428 5.05 25.94 -14.14
C ALA A 428 5.95 27.15 -13.84
N SER A 429 5.36 28.27 -13.40
CA SER A 429 6.09 29.51 -13.08
C SER A 429 6.40 29.69 -11.59
N ILE A 430 6.16 28.67 -10.74
CA ILE A 430 6.37 28.76 -9.29
C ILE A 430 7.81 29.17 -8.95
N TRP A 431 8.80 28.58 -9.62
CA TRP A 431 10.21 28.83 -9.36
C TRP A 431 10.63 30.28 -9.65
N ASP A 432 10.05 30.90 -10.69
CA ASP A 432 10.38 32.29 -11.05
C ASP A 432 9.58 33.31 -10.23
N ASN A 433 8.32 32.98 -9.92
CA ASN A 433 7.41 33.87 -9.24
C ASN A 433 7.67 33.92 -7.73
N GLU A 434 7.95 32.79 -7.09
CA GLU A 434 8.06 32.70 -5.63
C GLU A 434 9.49 32.84 -5.14
N PHE A 435 10.49 32.62 -6.00
CA PHE A 435 11.90 32.75 -5.64
C PHE A 435 12.57 33.95 -6.32
N ALA A 436 13.47 34.59 -5.59
CA ALA A 436 14.38 35.60 -6.09
C ALA A 436 15.78 35.00 -6.22
N THR A 437 16.37 35.05 -7.41
CA THR A 437 17.71 34.52 -7.67
C THR A 437 18.76 35.19 -6.79
N VAL A 438 19.69 34.41 -6.23
CA VAL A 438 20.81 34.89 -5.41
C VAL A 438 22.16 34.56 -6.05
N GLY A 439 23.14 35.46 -5.91
CA GLY A 439 24.51 35.28 -6.40
C GLY A 439 24.80 35.86 -7.79
N ASP A 440 26.07 36.22 -8.04
CA ASP A 440 26.58 36.55 -9.37
C ASP A 440 26.84 35.25 -10.14
N ASN A 441 26.34 35.17 -11.38
CA ASN A 441 26.33 34.04 -12.33
C ASN A 441 27.69 33.38 -12.71
N LYS A 442 28.72 33.43 -11.88
CA LYS A 442 29.90 32.58 -12.02
C LYS A 442 29.62 31.24 -11.34
N ARG A 443 28.87 30.37 -12.02
CA ARG A 443 28.79 28.95 -11.66
C ARG A 443 30.22 28.46 -11.41
N ALA A 444 30.55 28.11 -10.17
CA ALA A 444 31.63 27.15 -9.98
C ALA A 444 31.19 25.90 -10.75
N GLY A 445 32.13 25.14 -11.32
CA GLY A 445 31.75 23.93 -12.06
C GLY A 445 30.77 23.09 -11.22
N ASP A 446 29.82 22.40 -11.84
CA ASP A 446 28.97 21.44 -11.12
C ASP A 446 29.71 20.10 -10.93
N ALA A 447 29.05 19.10 -10.35
CA ALA A 447 29.55 17.73 -10.24
C ALA A 447 28.98 16.80 -11.33
N GLY A 448 28.26 17.34 -12.31
CA GLY A 448 27.64 16.57 -13.40
C GLY A 448 26.35 15.83 -13.02
N LEU A 449 25.76 16.08 -11.85
CA LEU A 449 24.47 15.49 -11.49
C LEU A 449 23.35 16.07 -12.37
N LYS A 450 22.44 15.21 -12.84
CA LYS A 450 21.44 15.55 -13.86
C LYS A 450 20.03 15.66 -13.32
N ARG A 451 19.57 14.65 -12.58
CA ARG A 451 18.18 14.54 -12.10
C ARG A 451 18.11 13.61 -10.87
N ILE A 452 16.99 13.63 -10.17
CA ILE A 452 16.66 12.62 -9.16
C ILE A 452 16.32 11.31 -9.90
N ASP A 453 17.05 10.22 -9.62
CA ASP A 453 16.79 8.89 -10.21
C ASP A 453 15.66 8.17 -9.47
N HIS A 454 15.73 8.17 -8.14
CA HIS A 454 14.72 7.58 -7.27
C HIS A 454 14.79 8.16 -5.86
N LEU A 455 13.67 8.05 -5.14
CA LEU A 455 13.61 8.25 -3.70
C LEU A 455 13.54 6.89 -3.00
N ALA A 456 14.02 6.82 -1.76
CA ALA A 456 13.81 5.65 -0.92
C ALA A 456 13.08 6.01 0.34
N GLN A 457 11.91 5.41 0.52
CA GLN A 457 11.14 5.51 1.74
C GLN A 457 11.31 4.27 2.60
N THR A 458 11.33 4.46 3.92
CA THR A 458 11.40 3.40 4.91
C THR A 458 10.15 3.50 5.80
N THR A 459 9.56 2.35 6.12
CA THR A 459 8.31 2.22 6.86
C THR A 459 8.34 0.97 7.73
N HIS A 460 7.46 0.88 8.72
CA HIS A 460 7.24 -0.38 9.41
C HIS A 460 6.74 -1.43 8.41
N TYR A 461 7.16 -2.69 8.59
CA TYR A 461 6.86 -3.70 7.58
C TYR A 461 5.36 -4.00 7.47
N ASP A 462 4.64 -3.92 8.58
CA ASP A 462 3.17 -4.05 8.65
C ASP A 462 2.42 -2.90 7.93
N GLU A 463 3.05 -1.75 7.73
CA GLU A 463 2.51 -0.62 6.94
C GLU A 463 2.95 -0.64 5.47
N MET A 464 3.83 -1.57 5.07
CA MET A 464 4.39 -1.57 3.72
C MET A 464 3.30 -1.76 2.64
N LEU A 465 2.32 -2.63 2.90
CA LEU A 465 1.20 -2.88 1.98
C LEU A 465 0.31 -1.63 1.81
N THR A 466 0.01 -0.92 2.91
CA THR A 466 -0.70 0.37 2.93
C THR A 466 -0.10 1.35 1.93
N TRP A 467 1.21 1.57 2.02
CA TRP A 467 1.89 2.57 1.20
C TRP A 467 2.04 2.11 -0.25
N LEU A 468 2.22 0.82 -0.50
CA LEU A 468 2.19 0.27 -1.87
C LEU A 468 0.83 0.48 -2.54
N LEU A 469 -0.28 0.20 -1.83
CA LEU A 469 -1.63 0.46 -2.33
C LEU A 469 -1.86 1.97 -2.55
N PHE A 470 -1.41 2.81 -1.61
CA PHE A 470 -1.50 4.26 -1.72
C PHE A 470 -0.89 4.77 -3.03
N TYR A 471 0.38 4.45 -3.33
CA TYR A 471 1.00 4.92 -4.57
C TYR A 471 0.38 4.30 -5.84
N THR A 472 0.09 3.00 -5.82
CA THR A 472 -0.40 2.27 -7.02
C THR A 472 -1.86 2.56 -7.37
N SER A 473 -2.67 2.98 -6.39
CA SER A 473 -4.04 3.44 -6.60
C SER A 473 -4.12 4.89 -7.09
N LEU A 474 -3.14 5.74 -6.74
CA LEU A 474 -3.09 7.16 -7.12
C LEU A 474 -2.45 7.38 -8.50
N PHE A 475 -1.30 6.74 -8.75
CA PHE A 475 -0.46 7.02 -9.90
C PHE A 475 -0.44 5.86 -10.88
N SER A 476 -0.30 6.18 -12.17
CA SER A 476 -0.07 5.18 -13.22
C SER A 476 1.29 4.54 -12.98
N SER A 477 1.28 3.45 -12.22
CA SER A 477 2.49 2.82 -11.68
C SER A 477 2.31 1.33 -11.48
N ARG A 478 3.43 0.62 -11.36
CA ARG A 478 3.53 -0.81 -11.08
C ARG A 478 4.49 -1.06 -9.92
N ARG A 479 4.34 -2.21 -9.27
CA ARG A 479 5.29 -2.71 -8.28
C ARG A 479 6.30 -3.62 -8.96
N THR A 480 7.55 -3.54 -8.55
CA THR A 480 8.56 -4.54 -8.90
C THR A 480 8.41 -5.77 -8.01
N PRO A 481 9.07 -6.90 -8.33
CA PRO A 481 9.22 -7.98 -7.36
C PRO A 481 9.86 -7.48 -6.05
N MET A 482 9.39 -8.01 -4.92
CA MET A 482 9.97 -7.74 -3.61
C MET A 482 11.30 -8.48 -3.45
N ILE A 483 12.25 -7.86 -2.77
CA ILE A 483 13.60 -8.35 -2.54
C ILE A 483 13.92 -8.33 -1.05
N ASP A 484 14.64 -9.36 -0.61
CA ASP A 484 15.14 -9.48 0.76
C ASP A 484 16.51 -8.84 0.89
N VAL A 485 16.59 -7.78 1.68
CA VAL A 485 17.85 -7.12 2.01
C VAL A 485 18.36 -7.66 3.33
N VAL A 486 19.50 -8.35 3.27
CA VAL A 486 20.17 -8.91 4.45
C VAL A 486 20.95 -7.82 5.17
N ASP A 487 20.51 -7.49 6.38
CA ASP A 487 21.20 -6.63 7.32
C ASP A 487 21.71 -7.50 8.51
N PRO A 488 22.89 -7.22 9.10
CA PRO A 488 23.40 -8.01 10.24
C PRO A 488 22.46 -8.07 11.47
N GLY A 489 21.56 -7.11 11.59
CA GLY A 489 20.52 -7.02 12.61
C GLY A 489 19.20 -7.69 12.25
N GLY A 490 19.00 -8.19 11.01
CA GLY A 490 17.77 -8.83 10.56
C GLY A 490 17.49 -8.64 9.06
N LEU A 491 16.36 -9.16 8.58
CA LEU A 491 15.92 -8.93 7.20
C LEU A 491 15.13 -7.62 7.09
N VAL A 492 15.34 -6.90 6.00
CA VAL A 492 14.52 -5.76 5.56
C VAL A 492 13.88 -6.15 4.23
N ARG A 493 12.57 -5.95 4.08
CA ARG A 493 11.88 -6.19 2.82
C ARG A 493 11.94 -4.92 1.98
N SER A 494 12.31 -5.03 0.72
CA SER A 494 12.38 -3.89 -0.18
C SER A 494 11.56 -4.16 -1.44
N GLN A 495 10.73 -3.21 -1.84
CA GLN A 495 9.95 -3.28 -3.07
C GLN A 495 9.87 -1.91 -3.72
N ALA A 496 10.11 -1.83 -5.02
CA ALA A 496 10.06 -0.57 -5.74
C ALA A 496 8.71 -0.36 -6.41
N ILE A 497 8.33 0.90 -6.53
CA ILE A 497 7.23 1.41 -7.35
C ILE A 497 7.85 2.18 -8.50
N GLU A 498 7.38 1.89 -9.71
CA GLU A 498 7.81 2.54 -10.94
C GLU A 498 6.61 3.06 -11.72
N SER A 499 6.72 4.28 -12.25
CA SER A 499 5.71 4.82 -13.15
C SER A 499 5.66 4.04 -14.47
N VAL A 500 4.47 3.97 -15.07
CA VAL A 500 4.23 3.39 -16.39
C VAL A 500 3.56 4.43 -17.30
N PRO A 501 3.81 4.42 -18.62
CA PRO A 501 4.56 3.42 -19.39
C PRO A 501 6.08 3.53 -19.27
N SER A 502 6.62 4.63 -18.74
CA SER A 502 8.05 4.84 -18.56
C SER A 502 8.40 5.14 -17.10
N PRO A 503 9.50 4.61 -16.55
CA PRO A 503 9.87 4.71 -15.13
C PRO A 503 10.55 6.06 -14.80
N HIS A 504 9.88 7.18 -15.15
CA HIS A 504 10.34 8.53 -14.83
C HIS A 504 10.28 8.83 -13.32
N PHE A 505 9.30 8.26 -12.62
CA PHE A 505 9.24 8.24 -11.17
C PHE A 505 9.54 6.85 -10.64
N ARG A 506 10.44 6.81 -9.65
CA ARG A 506 10.86 5.58 -8.95
C ARG A 506 10.90 5.85 -7.46
N LEU A 507 10.33 4.92 -6.70
CA LEU A 507 10.34 4.96 -5.25
C LEU A 507 10.63 3.55 -4.71
N THR A 508 11.72 3.37 -3.97
CA THR A 508 11.95 2.12 -3.24
C THR A 508 11.33 2.21 -1.86
N MET A 509 10.49 1.24 -1.51
CA MET A 509 9.87 1.12 -0.18
C MET A 509 10.57 0.03 0.62
N ASN A 510 11.12 0.38 1.78
CA ASN A 510 11.79 -0.54 2.68
C ASN A 510 10.95 -0.77 3.94
N GLY A 511 10.39 -1.98 4.10
CA GLY A 511 9.69 -2.42 5.30
C GLY A 511 10.65 -3.04 6.31
N ALA A 512 10.71 -2.48 7.52
CA ALA A 512 11.59 -2.96 8.59
C ALA A 512 10.84 -3.17 9.92
N ASP A 513 10.90 -4.39 10.46
CA ASP A 513 10.35 -4.72 11.79
C ASP A 513 11.39 -4.59 12.90
N ASN A 514 12.62 -5.02 12.62
CA ASN A 514 13.62 -5.16 13.65
C ASN A 514 14.42 -3.87 13.81
N ARG A 515 14.26 -3.21 14.97
CA ARG A 515 15.00 -2.00 15.38
C ARG A 515 16.53 -2.16 15.39
N LYS A 516 17.06 -3.38 15.30
CA LYS A 516 18.51 -3.62 15.16
C LYS A 516 19.01 -3.45 13.74
N THR A 517 18.14 -3.47 12.73
CA THR A 517 18.51 -3.23 11.33
C THR A 517 18.81 -1.75 11.09
N PHE A 518 19.58 -1.40 10.06
CA PHE A 518 19.87 0.00 9.74
C PHE A 518 18.58 0.78 9.41
N ALA A 519 17.68 0.19 8.61
CA ALA A 519 16.36 0.75 8.32
C ALA A 519 15.48 0.87 9.58
N GLY A 520 15.45 -0.16 10.43
CA GLY A 520 14.68 -0.13 11.68
C GLY A 520 15.21 0.88 12.71
N LYS A 521 16.52 1.16 12.73
CA LYS A 521 17.08 2.24 13.54
C LYS A 521 16.67 3.61 13.03
N PHE A 522 16.76 3.83 11.72
CA PHE A 522 16.31 5.06 11.08
C PHE A 522 14.84 5.37 11.42
N LEU A 523 13.95 4.38 11.39
CA LEU A 523 12.56 4.55 11.82
C LEU A 523 12.42 4.91 13.31
N ALA A 524 13.18 4.23 14.17
CA ALA A 524 13.10 4.43 15.61
C ALA A 524 13.68 5.77 16.07
N GLU A 525 14.75 6.23 15.43
CA GLU A 525 15.46 7.48 15.76
C GLU A 525 14.88 8.69 15.02
N GLY A 526 14.41 8.50 13.79
CA GLY A 526 13.74 9.53 13.00
C GLY A 526 12.25 9.68 13.29
N PHE A 527 11.71 9.02 14.32
CA PHE A 527 10.29 9.11 14.74
C PHE A 527 9.27 8.96 13.60
N GLY A 528 9.55 8.13 12.61
CA GLY A 528 8.63 7.90 11.47
C GLY A 528 8.87 8.78 10.23
N THR A 529 9.99 9.50 10.11
CA THR A 529 10.39 10.06 8.80
C THR A 529 10.44 8.98 7.73
N SER A 530 10.00 9.31 6.52
CA SER A 530 9.88 8.32 5.46
C SER A 530 11.07 8.32 4.51
N ILE A 531 11.56 9.46 3.99
CA ILE A 531 12.65 9.46 3.01
C ILE A 531 14.01 9.22 3.69
N GLN A 532 14.56 8.02 3.49
CA GLN A 532 15.87 7.63 4.02
C GLN A 532 17.02 8.01 3.08
N HIS A 533 16.82 7.92 1.77
CA HIS A 533 17.84 8.35 0.81
C HIS A 533 17.27 8.92 -0.47
N ILE A 534 18.10 9.74 -1.12
CA ILE A 534 17.81 10.38 -2.42
C ILE A 534 18.95 10.01 -3.37
N ALA A 535 18.59 9.44 -4.52
CA ALA A 535 19.55 9.06 -5.55
C ALA A 535 19.56 10.07 -6.70
N PHE A 536 20.76 10.49 -7.12
CA PHE A 536 20.98 11.41 -8.24
C PHE A 536 21.66 10.71 -9.41
N ALA A 537 21.13 10.89 -10.62
CA ALA A 537 21.70 10.35 -11.84
C ALA A 537 22.84 11.21 -12.39
N THR A 538 23.88 10.57 -12.94
CA THR A 538 24.94 11.18 -13.74
C THR A 538 25.22 10.34 -14.99
N ASP A 539 25.84 10.96 -16.00
CA ASP A 539 26.25 10.31 -17.26
C ASP A 539 27.69 9.77 -17.22
N ASP A 540 28.52 10.20 -16.25
CA ASP A 540 29.88 9.69 -16.02
C ASP A 540 30.19 9.74 -14.52
N ILE A 541 29.99 8.61 -13.85
CA ILE A 541 30.16 8.50 -12.40
C ILE A 541 31.62 8.72 -11.97
N PHE A 542 32.60 8.41 -12.82
CA PHE A 542 34.01 8.60 -12.49
C PHE A 542 34.40 10.07 -12.56
N ALA A 543 33.90 10.81 -13.56
CA ALA A 543 34.06 12.27 -13.62
C ALA A 543 33.35 12.95 -12.46
N THR A 544 32.11 12.55 -12.17
CA THR A 544 31.36 13.04 -11.01
C THR A 544 32.09 12.75 -9.70
N ALA A 545 32.62 11.53 -9.50
CA ALA A 545 33.40 11.18 -8.31
C ALA A 545 34.63 12.10 -8.12
N ARG A 546 35.41 12.34 -9.19
CA ARG A 546 36.57 13.26 -9.15
C ARG A 546 36.15 14.69 -8.81
N ALA A 547 35.05 15.16 -9.39
CA ALA A 547 34.50 16.48 -9.12
C ALA A 547 34.06 16.62 -7.66
N MET A 548 33.25 15.68 -7.16
CA MET A 548 32.80 15.67 -5.77
C MET A 548 33.99 15.58 -4.79
N GLN A 549 34.97 14.72 -5.06
CA GLN A 549 36.18 14.59 -4.24
C GLN A 549 36.97 15.91 -4.17
N ALA A 550 37.13 16.62 -5.28
CA ALA A 550 37.78 17.93 -5.30
C ALA A 550 37.05 19.00 -4.46
N ARG A 551 35.75 18.79 -4.18
CA ARG A 551 34.92 19.64 -3.30
C ARG A 551 34.85 19.11 -1.86
N GLY A 552 35.60 18.05 -1.53
CA GLY A 552 35.65 17.48 -0.19
C GLY A 552 34.57 16.45 0.13
N PHE A 553 33.84 15.95 -0.88
CA PHE A 553 32.84 14.90 -0.65
C PHE A 553 33.46 13.65 -0.05
N GLN A 554 32.81 13.13 0.99
CA GLN A 554 33.24 11.91 1.66
C GLN A 554 32.36 10.74 1.24
N ALA A 555 32.81 10.01 0.22
CA ALA A 555 32.19 8.76 -0.18
C ALA A 555 32.25 7.72 0.96
N LEU A 556 31.25 6.84 0.99
CA LEU A 556 31.18 5.72 1.91
C LEU A 556 32.30 4.71 1.62
N PRO A 557 33.23 4.44 2.56
CA PRO A 557 34.38 3.59 2.29
C PRO A 557 33.98 2.11 2.20
N ILE A 558 34.12 1.57 0.99
CA ILE A 558 33.87 0.16 0.70
C ILE A 558 35.15 -0.66 0.87
N SER A 559 35.01 -1.87 1.44
CA SER A 559 36.15 -2.75 1.73
C SER A 559 36.83 -3.22 0.45
N ARG A 560 38.15 -3.42 0.49
CA ARG A 560 38.91 -4.04 -0.61
C ARG A 560 38.31 -5.38 -1.04
N ASN A 561 37.87 -6.20 -0.08
CA ASN A 561 37.34 -7.53 -0.35
C ASN A 561 36.14 -7.53 -1.31
N TYR A 562 35.37 -6.44 -1.37
CA TYR A 562 34.27 -6.29 -2.32
C TYR A 562 34.77 -6.23 -3.76
N TYR A 563 35.82 -5.45 -4.02
CA TYR A 563 36.41 -5.31 -5.36
C TYR A 563 37.14 -6.58 -5.80
N ASP A 564 37.86 -7.23 -4.88
CA ASP A 564 38.48 -8.54 -5.15
C ASP A 564 37.40 -9.60 -5.55
N ASP A 565 36.19 -9.53 -4.97
CA ASP A 565 35.04 -10.38 -5.36
C ASP A 565 34.40 -9.96 -6.69
N LEU A 566 34.29 -8.65 -6.97
CA LEU A 566 33.78 -8.15 -8.26
C LEU A 566 34.65 -8.60 -9.45
N GLU A 567 35.98 -8.54 -9.31
CA GLU A 567 36.91 -9.04 -10.33
C GLU A 567 36.63 -10.50 -10.66
N ALA A 568 36.51 -11.35 -9.63
CA ALA A 568 36.25 -12.77 -9.80
C ALA A 568 34.84 -13.06 -10.34
N ARG A 569 33.82 -12.34 -9.84
CA ARG A 569 32.41 -12.58 -10.18
C ARG A 569 32.06 -12.12 -11.59
N PHE A 570 32.54 -10.95 -11.99
CA PHE A 570 32.18 -10.32 -13.27
C PHE A 570 33.29 -10.40 -14.32
N GLY A 571 34.48 -10.88 -13.96
CA GLY A 571 35.64 -10.91 -14.86
C GLY A 571 36.11 -9.52 -15.24
N LEU A 572 36.12 -8.57 -14.28
CA LEU A 572 36.52 -7.19 -14.54
C LEU A 572 38.04 -7.11 -14.71
N GLU A 573 38.49 -6.25 -15.63
CA GLU A 573 39.92 -5.93 -15.76
C GLU A 573 40.45 -5.28 -14.48
N PRO A 574 41.68 -5.61 -14.03
CA PRO A 574 42.24 -5.10 -12.77
C PRO A 574 42.26 -3.56 -12.71
N GLU A 575 42.59 -2.88 -13.82
CA GLU A 575 42.62 -1.41 -13.87
C GLU A 575 41.24 -0.79 -13.67
N PHE A 576 40.18 -1.46 -14.12
CA PHE A 576 38.81 -1.01 -13.95
C PHE A 576 38.35 -1.20 -12.50
N SER A 577 38.63 -2.36 -11.90
CA SER A 577 38.38 -2.62 -10.48
C SER A 577 39.12 -1.63 -9.58
N ASP A 578 40.37 -1.32 -9.89
CA ASP A 578 41.16 -0.31 -9.18
C ASP A 578 40.56 1.09 -9.28
N ALA A 579 40.01 1.45 -10.45
CA ALA A 579 39.31 2.73 -10.63
C ALA A 579 38.02 2.78 -9.81
N LEU A 580 37.22 1.69 -9.78
CA LEU A 580 36.03 1.59 -8.93
C LEU A 580 36.40 1.77 -7.45
N ARG A 581 37.45 1.06 -7.02
CA ARG A 581 37.96 1.10 -5.64
C ARG A 581 38.44 2.47 -5.22
N ALA A 582 39.22 3.15 -6.07
CA ALA A 582 39.75 4.48 -5.78
C ALA A 582 38.63 5.52 -5.56
N ALA A 583 37.50 5.37 -6.26
CA ALA A 583 36.34 6.25 -6.15
C ALA A 583 35.24 5.74 -5.20
N SER A 584 35.44 4.58 -4.55
CA SER A 584 34.41 3.91 -3.73
C SER A 584 33.09 3.62 -4.47
N ILE A 585 33.18 3.28 -5.76
CA ILE A 585 32.03 2.97 -6.62
C ILE A 585 31.67 1.50 -6.45
N LEU A 586 30.42 1.23 -6.07
CA LEU A 586 29.81 -0.10 -6.14
C LEU A 586 29.32 -0.36 -7.57
N TYR A 587 29.33 -1.62 -7.97
CA TYR A 587 29.03 -2.07 -9.32
C TYR A 587 28.02 -3.23 -9.31
N ASP A 588 27.14 -3.24 -10.29
CA ASP A 588 26.25 -4.36 -10.60
C ASP A 588 26.06 -4.46 -12.13
N ARG A 589 25.73 -5.65 -12.63
CA ARG A 589 25.50 -5.91 -14.05
C ARG A 589 24.44 -6.99 -14.24
N ASP A 590 23.48 -6.71 -15.10
CA ASP A 590 22.51 -7.68 -15.60
C ASP A 590 22.66 -7.90 -17.11
N ASP A 591 21.76 -8.67 -17.72
CA ASP A 591 21.79 -8.96 -19.16
C ASP A 591 21.53 -7.72 -20.04
N ASN A 592 21.04 -6.63 -19.46
CA ASN A 592 20.58 -5.44 -20.17
C ASN A 592 21.53 -4.25 -20.02
N GLY A 593 22.37 -4.23 -18.98
CA GLY A 593 23.27 -3.11 -18.74
C GLY A 593 24.09 -3.20 -17.45
N GLU A 594 24.77 -2.10 -17.17
CA GLU A 594 25.64 -1.93 -16.00
C GLU A 594 25.11 -0.83 -15.09
N TYR A 595 25.43 -0.94 -13.81
CA TYR A 595 25.00 -0.02 -12.79
C TYR A 595 26.12 0.33 -11.85
N PHE A 596 26.29 1.62 -11.61
CA PHE A 596 27.34 2.16 -10.76
C PHE A 596 26.70 3.00 -9.66
N GLN A 597 27.19 2.88 -8.43
CA GLN A 597 26.62 3.57 -7.27
C GLN A 597 27.72 4.09 -6.35
N ILE A 598 27.61 5.35 -5.94
CA ILE A 598 28.39 5.93 -4.83
C ILE A 598 27.42 6.36 -3.75
N TYR A 599 27.69 5.99 -2.51
CA TYR A 599 26.92 6.47 -1.36
C TYR A 599 27.70 7.54 -0.60
N SER A 600 26.99 8.55 -0.07
CA SER A 600 27.56 9.42 0.94
C SER A 600 27.69 8.70 2.29
N ARG A 601 28.47 9.27 3.21
CA ARG A 601 28.28 8.97 4.63
C ARG A 601 26.89 9.39 5.09
N THR A 602 26.44 8.84 6.21
CA THR A 602 25.15 9.19 6.81
C THR A 602 25.18 10.61 7.36
N PHE A 603 24.05 11.30 7.24
CA PHE A 603 23.77 12.61 7.80
C PHE A 603 22.62 12.47 8.81
N GLY A 604 22.70 13.15 9.96
CA GLY A 604 21.70 13.06 11.03
C GLY A 604 21.45 11.62 11.50
N GLU A 605 20.18 11.25 11.61
CA GLU A 605 19.69 9.94 12.10
C GLU A 605 19.73 8.81 11.05
N GLY A 606 20.64 8.89 10.08
CA GLY A 606 20.85 7.83 9.09
C GLY A 606 20.36 8.12 7.68
N PHE A 607 20.00 9.37 7.38
CA PHE A 607 19.76 9.83 6.01
C PHE A 607 21.06 9.80 5.19
N PHE A 608 20.99 9.56 3.87
CA PHE A 608 22.16 9.63 2.99
C PHE A 608 21.80 9.94 1.54
N PHE A 609 22.80 10.33 0.75
CA PHE A 609 22.68 10.51 -0.69
C PHE A 609 23.31 9.34 -1.45
N GLU A 610 22.78 9.09 -2.64
CA GLU A 610 23.30 8.13 -3.60
C GLU A 610 23.55 8.84 -4.95
N ILE A 611 24.64 8.49 -5.62
CA ILE A 611 24.96 8.95 -6.98
C ILE A 611 25.03 7.72 -7.86
N ILE A 612 24.31 7.73 -8.97
CA ILE A 612 24.15 6.56 -9.83
C ILE A 612 24.43 6.86 -11.30
N GLU A 613 24.99 5.88 -11.99
CA GLU A 613 25.05 5.84 -13.45
C GLU A 613 24.45 4.52 -13.93
N ARG A 614 23.50 4.60 -14.85
CA ARG A 614 22.91 3.45 -15.55
C ARG A 614 23.46 3.42 -16.96
N ARG A 615 24.17 2.36 -17.34
CA ARG A 615 24.61 2.12 -18.72
C ARG A 615 23.75 1.05 -19.37
N GLY A 616 23.47 1.20 -20.67
CA GLY A 616 22.55 0.31 -21.37
C GLY A 616 21.13 0.45 -20.82
N ALA A 617 20.43 -0.67 -20.69
CA ALA A 617 19.04 -0.73 -20.24
C ALA A 617 18.89 -1.30 -18.81
N TYR A 618 19.89 -1.11 -17.93
CA TYR A 618 19.83 -1.58 -16.54
C TYR A 618 18.66 -0.94 -15.78
N GLY A 619 17.69 -1.77 -15.39
CA GLY A 619 16.45 -1.34 -14.73
C GLY A 619 16.46 -1.46 -13.21
N GLY A 620 17.43 -2.16 -12.61
CA GLY A 620 17.45 -2.47 -11.18
C GLY A 620 17.85 -1.31 -10.27
N TYR A 621 18.11 -1.62 -9.00
CA TYR A 621 18.50 -0.65 -7.96
C TYR A 621 19.79 -1.06 -7.23
N GLY A 622 20.56 -1.98 -7.81
CA GLY A 622 21.78 -2.49 -7.16
C GLY A 622 21.50 -3.15 -5.81
N ALA A 623 20.38 -3.87 -5.66
CA ALA A 623 19.98 -4.47 -4.38
C ALA A 623 21.06 -5.41 -3.81
N MET A 624 21.84 -6.06 -4.68
CA MET A 624 22.99 -6.90 -4.31
C MET A 624 24.10 -6.12 -3.58
N ASN A 625 24.15 -4.80 -3.76
CA ASN A 625 25.11 -3.91 -3.11
C ASN A 625 24.67 -3.46 -1.71
N ALA A 626 23.39 -3.64 -1.35
CA ALA A 626 22.83 -3.17 -0.08
C ALA A 626 23.54 -3.74 1.16
N PRO A 627 23.89 -5.05 1.26
CA PRO A 627 24.61 -5.57 2.43
C PRO A 627 25.98 -4.91 2.64
N PHE A 628 26.70 -4.60 1.56
CA PHE A 628 28.01 -3.95 1.63
C PHE A 628 27.91 -2.48 2.04
N ARG A 629 26.91 -1.75 1.51
CA ARG A 629 26.56 -0.39 1.96
C ARG A 629 26.25 -0.39 3.45
N ILE A 630 25.34 -1.25 3.89
CA ILE A 630 24.90 -1.34 5.30
C ILE A 630 26.08 -1.66 6.22
N ALA A 631 26.94 -2.61 5.83
CA ALA A 631 28.14 -2.93 6.59
C ALA A 631 29.10 -1.73 6.69
N ALA A 632 29.25 -0.95 5.62
CA ALA A 632 30.08 0.25 5.62
C ALA A 632 29.49 1.38 6.48
N GLN A 633 28.18 1.62 6.41
CA GLN A 633 27.50 2.61 7.25
C GLN A 633 27.63 2.28 8.73
N ARG A 634 27.44 1.00 9.10
CA ARG A 634 27.61 0.54 10.49
C ARG A 634 29.03 0.71 11.04
N ARG A 635 30.07 0.58 10.20
CA ARG A 635 31.47 0.80 10.64
C ARG A 635 31.72 2.26 11.03
N LEU A 636 30.98 3.19 10.44
CA LEU A 636 31.10 4.63 10.72
C LEU A 636 30.10 5.11 11.78
N ALA A 637 29.10 4.30 12.10
CA ALA A 637 28.14 4.64 13.15
C ALA A 637 28.82 4.63 14.54
N PRO A 638 28.41 5.51 15.46
CA PRO A 638 28.88 5.49 16.84
C PRO A 638 28.60 4.14 17.50
N PRO A 639 29.44 3.68 18.45
CA PRO A 639 29.14 2.49 19.23
C PRO A 639 27.82 2.62 19.99
N VAL A 640 27.05 1.53 20.03
CA VAL A 640 25.76 1.49 20.75
C VAL A 640 25.99 1.83 22.23
N GLY A 641 25.34 2.90 22.72
CA GLY A 641 25.37 3.31 24.12
C GLY A 641 26.29 4.50 24.46
N MET A 642 26.99 5.10 23.49
CA MET A 642 27.64 6.39 23.70
C MET A 642 26.69 7.56 23.39
N PRO A 643 26.58 8.58 24.26
CA PRO A 643 25.85 9.81 23.94
C PRO A 643 26.45 10.47 22.69
N LYS A 644 25.60 11.10 21.87
CA LYS A 644 26.06 12.00 20.81
C LYS A 644 26.71 13.22 21.48
N GLU A 645 27.93 13.58 21.06
CA GLU A 645 28.66 14.77 21.54
C GLU A 645 28.02 16.07 21.05
#